data_AF-Q7U9T8-F1
#
_entry.id   AF-Q7U9T8-F1
#
_cell.length_a   1.000
_cell.length_b   1.000
_cell.length_c   1.000
_cell.angle_alpha   90.00
_cell.angle_beta   90.00
_cell.angle_gamma   90.00
#
_symmetry.space_group_name_H-M   'P 1'
#
loop_
_entity.id
_entity.type
_entity.pdbx_description
1 polymer ?
#
loop_
_entity_poly.entity_id
_entity_poly.type
_entity_poly.pdbx_seq_one_letter_code
_entity_poly.pdbx_strand_id
1 'polypeptide(L)'
;MCVADAVAQRIPLGLSFLSMAKMVTIGQTTALIPEAGSAVQPEWLNDGQSGNINFPYSSYKALATVGEVDADNGLGLTGYPDGQAAWLQDDDTVRVAYQSESYAHIYGRTPAPETYPQEMETGVTFSGSKIHYIDYSRDAFADFMGNDSAASDMVEGSGFLFNRVFNLFGEEVTPKNTDPEDKAAKWGNQTLPSGDIVEFASPLSETDFYFHSFCGAWYEPANRYGEGQGFSDDIWLMAEEWDIGFGNFAPGYAGKAVGNETMGLAAMAVDVANSVAYSVPALGQTGYEKIAPLNTGESDYVVMVTAGYNHGQDPAPLKIYVGRKGYDAEGNEITEDHSERDQFLGRNGMLWGQLYGQALKNKHFDKLGIVADEDGNGVFDDQVMNTYLTSQAKAGDSYKGRFYPTSFQWGGWDEPTAVGNTEMFLWERPEEQPKNYTFFNGDKKTEHQAIDPSGKARWFQNMTDEGALLGFDLKNLAKQLKSNPDADGNLLPDYLNYKSVVTIPATDGSLRVDVGDEGLAHKGEANPDGSLTHAIHVEKGVEKIVANDGLYWAKGKGGNVLILDEDSGNDYGERKIALPIKRNMQLRDEATGYFLGAAGGTLSPRYLAGATALAGAIDKPGTNEYSGSWDVTGMVTRKDDGSFYSKEELSGSGMQDVADLVHIEDHTYIGVVQARPESGGQVEEISGDAGGQVFMFEMNGFF
;
A
#
# COMPACT_ATOMS: atom_id res chain seq x y z
N MET A 1 12.04 54.66 11.77
CA MET A 1 11.28 54.71 13.04
C MET A 1 9.81 54.54 12.68
N CYS A 2 9.40 53.31 12.35
CA CYS A 2 8.89 52.26 13.25
C CYS A 2 7.48 52.56 13.74
N VAL A 3 6.49 51.83 13.21
CA VAL A 3 5.43 51.00 13.85
C VAL A 3 4.69 50.33 12.66
N ALA A 4 4.92 49.08 12.25
CA ALA A 4 4.58 47.78 12.84
C ALA A 4 3.08 47.39 12.75
N ASP A 5 2.87 46.19 12.23
CA ASP A 5 1.67 45.53 11.70
C ASP A 5 0.57 45.18 12.71
N ALA A 6 -0.64 44.95 12.18
CA ALA A 6 -1.61 43.99 12.73
C ALA A 6 -2.60 43.57 11.62
N VAL A 7 -2.27 42.49 10.89
CA VAL A 7 -3.24 41.69 10.13
C VAL A 7 -3.70 40.57 11.06
N ALA A 8 -4.95 40.62 11.49
CA ALA A 8 -5.57 39.57 12.30
C ALA A 8 -5.99 38.40 11.40
N GLN A 9 -5.33 37.26 11.56
CA GLN A 9 -5.77 35.96 11.04
C GLN A 9 -7.10 35.57 11.70
N ARG A 10 -8.08 35.17 10.88
CA ARG A 10 -9.33 34.57 11.33
C ARG A 10 -9.08 33.10 11.59
N ILE A 11 -9.24 32.69 12.85
CA ILE A 11 -9.33 31.28 13.27
C ILE A 11 -10.76 30.80 12.97
N PRO A 12 -10.99 29.59 12.43
CA PRO A 12 -12.35 29.06 12.26
C PRO A 12 -12.96 28.80 13.65
N LEU A 13 -14.12 29.40 13.90
CA LEU A 13 -14.91 29.15 15.11
C LEU A 13 -15.55 27.76 15.01
N GLY A 14 -15.05 26.79 15.79
CA GLY A 14 -15.65 25.46 15.84
C GLY A 14 -15.20 24.52 16.96
N LEU A 15 -14.34 24.92 17.91
CA LEU A 15 -14.04 24.07 19.07
C LEU A 15 -14.74 24.60 20.33
N SER A 16 -15.79 23.88 20.74
CA SER A 16 -16.39 24.01 22.08
C SER A 16 -15.35 23.60 23.12
N PHE A 17 -14.99 24.52 24.02
CA PHE A 17 -14.17 24.27 25.21
C PHE A 17 -14.90 23.32 26.17
N LEU A 18 -14.88 22.03 25.87
CA LEU A 18 -14.96 20.96 26.86
C LEU A 18 -13.59 20.84 27.53
N SER A 19 -13.59 20.45 28.80
CA SER A 19 -12.41 20.27 29.64
C SER A 19 -11.34 19.43 28.92
N MET A 20 -10.37 20.07 28.25
CA MET A 20 -9.25 19.35 27.62
C MET A 20 -8.43 18.66 28.71
N ALA A 21 -8.58 17.34 28.81
CA ALA A 21 -7.43 16.54 29.19
C ALA A 21 -6.27 16.92 28.25
N LYS A 22 -5.04 16.98 28.75
CA LYS A 22 -3.88 17.24 27.89
C LYS A 22 -3.82 16.08 26.89
N MET A 23 -4.09 16.35 25.62
CA MET A 23 -3.98 15.36 24.55
C MET A 23 -2.59 14.72 24.55
N VAL A 24 -2.54 13.42 24.27
CA VAL A 24 -1.31 12.66 24.03
C VAL A 24 -0.71 13.12 22.71
N THR A 25 0.56 13.49 22.72
CA THR A 25 1.24 13.99 21.52
C THR A 25 1.98 12.89 20.78
N ILE A 26 2.31 13.13 19.51
CA ILE A 26 2.99 12.15 18.64
C ILE A 26 4.22 11.54 19.33
N GLY A 27 4.27 10.21 19.38
CA GLY A 27 5.36 9.41 19.92
C GLY A 27 5.39 9.29 21.45
N GLN A 28 4.40 9.82 22.18
CA GLN A 28 4.32 9.66 23.64
C GLN A 28 3.85 8.26 24.05
N THR A 29 3.03 7.61 23.23
CA THR A 29 2.57 6.25 23.49
C THR A 29 3.72 5.26 23.28
N THR A 30 4.14 4.59 24.34
CA THR A 30 5.17 3.53 24.28
C THR A 30 4.57 2.12 24.28
N ALA A 31 3.29 1.99 24.61
CA ALA A 31 2.59 0.71 24.57
C ALA A 31 2.47 0.19 23.13
N LEU A 32 2.55 -1.13 22.97
CA LEU A 32 2.49 -1.80 21.67
C LEU A 32 1.11 -2.39 21.40
N ILE A 33 0.66 -2.22 20.16
CA ILE A 33 -0.43 -3.01 19.57
C ILE A 33 0.06 -4.41 19.17
N PRO A 34 1.25 -4.59 18.55
CA PRO A 34 1.82 -5.91 18.34
C PRO A 34 1.98 -6.71 19.62
N GLU A 35 1.69 -8.01 19.56
CA GLU A 35 1.84 -8.96 20.67
C GLU A 35 2.66 -10.19 20.26
N ALA A 36 3.49 -10.68 21.17
CA ALA A 36 4.22 -11.94 21.01
C ALA A 36 3.33 -13.18 21.17
N GLY A 37 2.06 -12.98 21.52
CA GLY A 37 1.05 -14.01 21.72
C GLY A 37 -0.04 -13.53 22.69
N SER A 38 -1.10 -14.32 22.79
CA SER A 38 -2.30 -14.03 23.57
C SER A 38 -2.02 -13.57 25.01
N ALA A 39 -2.66 -12.47 25.41
CA ALA A 39 -2.53 -11.90 26.74
C ALA A 39 -3.21 -12.77 27.84
N VAL A 40 -2.45 -13.70 28.45
CA VAL A 40 -2.95 -14.61 29.50
C VAL A 40 -2.65 -14.19 30.95
N GLN A 41 -1.87 -13.11 31.15
CA GLN A 41 -1.52 -12.59 32.48
C GLN A 41 -2.35 -11.33 32.80
N PRO A 42 -2.83 -11.12 34.05
CA PRO A 42 -3.65 -9.96 34.40
C PRO A 42 -3.01 -8.60 34.11
N GLU A 43 -1.69 -8.47 34.27
CA GLU A 43 -0.93 -7.25 34.00
C GLU A 43 -0.93 -6.83 32.54
N TRP A 44 -1.12 -7.78 31.61
CA TRP A 44 -1.19 -7.54 30.17
C TRP A 44 -2.56 -7.01 29.72
N LEU A 45 -3.53 -6.95 30.65
CA LEU A 45 -4.89 -6.46 30.39
C LEU A 45 -5.11 -5.04 30.88
N ASN A 46 -4.04 -4.32 31.25
CA ASN A 46 -4.12 -2.94 31.66
C ASN A 46 -4.18 -2.03 30.43
N ASP A 47 -5.12 -1.09 30.45
CA ASP A 47 -5.22 -0.05 29.42
C ASP A 47 -4.01 0.90 29.46
N GLY A 48 -3.53 1.31 28.28
CA GLY A 48 -2.32 2.13 28.13
C GLY A 48 -1.00 1.39 28.38
N GLN A 49 -1.00 0.06 28.44
CA GLN A 49 0.19 -0.78 28.62
C GLN A 49 0.31 -1.81 27.50
N SER A 50 1.48 -2.41 27.28
CA SER A 50 1.62 -3.50 26.31
C SER A 50 1.10 -4.83 26.86
N GLY A 51 0.74 -5.73 25.94
CA GLY A 51 0.44 -7.13 26.23
C GLY A 51 1.72 -7.94 26.42
N ASN A 52 1.73 -9.17 25.87
CA ASN A 52 2.95 -9.95 25.81
C ASN A 52 3.90 -9.36 24.74
N ILE A 53 5.12 -8.98 25.13
CA ILE A 53 6.14 -8.39 24.23
C ILE A 53 7.40 -9.25 24.09
N ASN A 54 7.36 -10.51 24.54
CA ASN A 54 8.49 -11.44 24.43
C ASN A 54 8.58 -12.02 23.02
N PHE A 55 8.74 -11.19 22.00
CA PHE A 55 8.72 -11.68 20.62
C PHE A 55 9.90 -12.65 20.37
N PRO A 56 9.67 -13.82 19.76
CA PRO A 56 10.69 -14.85 19.63
C PRO A 56 11.76 -14.50 18.58
N TYR A 57 11.37 -13.76 17.54
CA TYR A 57 12.20 -13.49 16.36
C TYR A 57 12.24 -12.02 15.95
N SER A 58 11.84 -11.12 16.86
CA SER A 58 11.76 -9.68 16.58
C SER A 58 11.83 -8.85 17.86
N SER A 59 11.87 -7.54 17.70
CA SER A 59 11.65 -6.58 18.78
C SER A 59 11.00 -5.32 18.21
N TYR A 60 10.16 -4.64 18.98
CA TYR A 60 9.37 -3.49 18.51
C TYR A 60 9.45 -2.31 19.47
N LYS A 61 9.37 -1.10 18.91
CA LYS A 61 9.08 0.14 19.65
C LYS A 61 8.10 1.00 18.87
N ALA A 62 7.13 1.59 19.56
CA ALA A 62 6.17 2.52 18.94
C ALA A 62 6.88 3.80 18.49
N LEU A 63 6.59 4.24 17.26
CA LEU A 63 7.02 5.52 16.70
C LEU A 63 5.91 6.57 16.85
N ALA A 64 4.67 6.17 16.59
CA ALA A 64 3.48 6.98 16.76
C ALA A 64 2.24 6.09 16.83
N THR A 65 1.20 6.53 17.52
CA THR A 65 -0.11 5.86 17.57
C THR A 65 -1.16 6.79 16.99
N VAL A 66 -2.02 6.27 16.12
CA VAL A 66 -3.11 7.06 15.52
C VAL A 66 -4.01 7.63 16.62
N GLY A 67 -4.44 8.88 16.46
CA GLY A 67 -5.08 9.67 17.53
C GLY A 67 -4.15 10.64 18.23
N GLU A 68 -2.84 10.40 18.25
CA GLU A 68 -1.87 11.36 18.79
C GLU A 68 -1.85 12.65 17.97
N VAL A 69 -1.56 13.78 18.63
CA VAL A 69 -1.53 15.11 18.00
C VAL A 69 -0.12 15.72 18.00
N ASP A 70 0.20 16.48 16.98
CA ASP A 70 1.41 17.29 16.95
C ASP A 70 1.38 18.32 18.10
N ALA A 71 2.49 18.44 18.83
CA ALA A 71 2.55 19.30 20.02
C ALA A 71 2.49 20.81 19.68
N ASP A 72 2.90 21.18 18.47
CA ASP A 72 3.03 22.57 18.04
C ASP A 72 1.86 23.01 17.17
N ASN A 73 1.48 22.22 16.17
CA ASN A 73 0.42 22.57 15.22
C ASN A 73 -0.97 21.97 15.56
N GLY A 74 -1.02 20.98 16.44
CA GLY A 74 -2.26 20.34 16.92
C GLY A 74 -2.97 19.43 15.91
N LEU A 75 -2.37 19.15 14.74
CA LEU A 75 -2.90 18.19 13.78
C LEU A 75 -2.83 16.78 14.37
N GLY A 76 -3.93 16.04 14.25
CA GLY A 76 -4.02 14.66 14.74
C GLY A 76 -3.76 13.63 13.65
N LEU A 77 -3.13 12.53 14.03
CA LEU A 77 -2.95 11.36 13.17
C LEU A 77 -4.29 10.63 12.98
N THR A 78 -4.65 10.28 11.75
CA THR A 78 -5.96 9.67 11.39
C THR A 78 -5.80 8.43 10.51
N GLY A 79 -6.93 7.72 10.30
CA GLY A 79 -7.10 6.55 9.43
C GLY A 79 -6.31 5.32 9.87
N TYR A 80 -6.59 4.18 9.26
CA TYR A 80 -5.74 3.00 9.43
C TYR A 80 -4.39 3.27 8.77
N PRO A 81 -3.26 3.06 9.44
CA PRO A 81 -1.98 3.19 8.78
C PRO A 81 -1.78 2.00 7.83
N ASP A 82 -1.83 2.27 6.52
CA ASP A 82 -1.80 1.27 5.46
C ASP A 82 -0.80 1.68 4.38
N GLY A 83 0.41 1.15 4.42
CA GLY A 83 1.49 1.64 3.57
C GLY A 83 2.27 2.81 4.18
N GLN A 84 3.59 2.67 4.14
CA GLN A 84 4.53 3.58 4.75
C GLN A 84 5.87 3.54 4.04
N ALA A 85 6.63 4.62 4.18
CA ALA A 85 8.03 4.65 3.82
C ALA A 85 8.78 5.68 4.67
N ALA A 86 10.11 5.67 4.55
CA ALA A 86 10.95 6.69 5.14
C ALA A 86 12.09 7.07 4.21
N TRP A 87 12.48 8.35 4.28
CA TRP A 87 13.60 8.93 3.54
C TRP A 87 14.24 10.06 4.35
N LEU A 88 15.40 10.54 3.88
CA LEU A 88 16.08 11.69 4.47
C LEU A 88 15.49 12.99 3.92
N GLN A 89 14.93 13.81 4.81
CA GLN A 89 14.53 15.18 4.47
C GLN A 89 15.77 16.04 4.24
N ASP A 90 16.76 15.90 5.11
CA ASP A 90 18.13 16.42 5.00
C ASP A 90 19.11 15.44 5.68
N ASP A 91 20.36 15.85 5.92
CA ASP A 91 21.38 14.98 6.51
C ASP A 91 21.07 14.57 7.96
N ASP A 92 20.25 15.35 8.67
CA ASP A 92 20.00 15.23 10.11
C ASP A 92 18.56 14.82 10.46
N THR A 93 17.63 14.82 9.49
CA THR A 93 16.21 14.49 9.71
C THR A 93 15.74 13.31 8.87
N VAL A 94 15.18 12.29 9.53
CA VAL A 94 14.45 11.18 8.91
C VAL A 94 12.98 11.54 8.85
N ARG A 95 12.42 11.60 7.63
CA ARG A 95 10.98 11.71 7.42
C ARG A 95 10.39 10.30 7.33
N VAL A 96 9.46 9.98 8.21
CA VAL A 96 8.61 8.80 8.13
C VAL A 96 7.24 9.28 7.64
N ALA A 97 6.74 8.69 6.56
CA ALA A 97 5.38 8.94 6.11
C ALA A 97 4.57 7.65 6.11
N TYR A 98 3.30 7.76 6.45
CA TYR A 98 2.33 6.70 6.28
C TYR A 98 1.09 7.30 5.60
N GLN A 99 0.47 6.52 4.72
CA GLN A 99 -0.84 6.88 4.22
C GLN A 99 -1.91 6.23 5.09
N SER A 100 -2.98 6.97 5.30
CA SER A 100 -4.08 6.52 6.13
C SER A 100 -5.18 5.99 5.23
N GLU A 101 -5.54 4.72 5.39
CA GLU A 101 -6.74 4.17 4.80
C GLU A 101 -7.97 4.62 5.60
N SER A 102 -8.92 5.23 4.89
CA SER A 102 -10.22 5.60 5.45
C SER A 102 -11.32 5.06 4.57
N TYR A 103 -12.37 4.57 5.21
CA TYR A 103 -13.63 4.16 4.58
C TYR A 103 -14.79 5.11 4.87
N ALA A 104 -14.56 6.11 5.74
CA ALA A 104 -15.48 7.18 6.12
C ALA A 104 -16.98 6.87 5.93
N HIS A 105 -17.57 7.30 4.81
CA HIS A 105 -19.01 7.25 4.55
C HIS A 105 -19.59 5.85 4.32
N ILE A 106 -18.77 4.80 4.11
CA ILE A 106 -19.22 3.41 3.98
C ILE A 106 -19.32 2.72 5.34
N TYR A 107 -18.21 2.75 6.09
CA TYR A 107 -18.03 1.96 7.32
C TYR A 107 -17.59 2.77 8.53
N GLY A 108 -17.39 4.07 8.36
CA GLY A 108 -16.98 5.00 9.42
C GLY A 108 -18.06 5.22 10.46
N ARG A 109 -17.69 5.99 11.47
CA ARG A 109 -18.44 6.10 12.71
C ARG A 109 -19.73 6.89 12.51
N THR A 110 -20.86 6.21 12.38
CA THR A 110 -22.16 6.90 12.49
C THR A 110 -22.28 7.48 13.90
N PRO A 111 -22.53 8.79 14.07
CA PRO A 111 -23.11 9.72 13.08
C PRO A 111 -22.15 10.68 12.35
N ALA A 112 -20.84 10.64 12.56
CA ALA A 112 -19.84 11.52 11.91
C ALA A 112 -18.83 10.67 11.10
N PRO A 113 -19.15 10.34 9.83
CA PRO A 113 -18.30 9.46 9.02
C PRO A 113 -17.04 10.15 8.48
N GLU A 114 -16.98 11.48 8.45
CA GLU A 114 -15.86 12.26 7.89
C GLU A 114 -14.70 12.42 8.89
N THR A 115 -13.46 12.20 8.45
CA THR A 115 -12.27 12.71 9.16
C THR A 115 -12.22 14.23 9.06
N TYR A 116 -11.47 14.89 9.95
CA TYR A 116 -11.33 16.34 9.89
C TYR A 116 -10.81 16.83 8.51
N PRO A 117 -11.26 18.00 8.03
CA PRO A 117 -10.88 18.49 6.69
C PRO A 117 -9.38 18.73 6.54
N GLN A 118 -8.81 18.29 5.41
CA GLN A 118 -7.55 18.80 4.88
C GLN A 118 -7.86 19.84 3.81
N GLU A 119 -7.49 21.10 4.04
CA GLU A 119 -7.67 22.21 3.09
C GLU A 119 -6.44 22.31 2.18
N MET A 120 -6.66 22.33 0.87
CA MET A 120 -5.63 22.56 -0.15
C MET A 120 -5.38 24.06 -0.35
N GLU A 121 -4.32 24.44 -1.05
CA GLU A 121 -4.00 25.86 -1.34
C GLU A 121 -5.10 26.60 -2.12
N THR A 122 -5.90 25.89 -2.90
CA THR A 122 -7.04 26.43 -3.65
C THR A 122 -8.28 26.67 -2.78
N GLY A 123 -8.24 26.25 -1.50
CA GLY A 123 -9.36 26.31 -0.56
C GLY A 123 -10.35 25.15 -0.67
N VAL A 124 -10.13 24.18 -1.57
CA VAL A 124 -10.92 22.94 -1.58
C VAL A 124 -10.56 22.09 -0.36
N THR A 125 -11.55 21.39 0.17
CA THR A 125 -11.41 20.56 1.37
C THR A 125 -11.65 19.08 1.07
N PHE A 126 -10.81 18.24 1.64
CA PHE A 126 -10.94 16.78 1.56
C PHE A 126 -11.06 16.14 2.94
N SER A 127 -12.03 15.23 3.07
CA SER A 127 -12.08 14.26 4.16
C SER A 127 -11.56 12.90 3.67
N GLY A 128 -11.44 11.95 4.60
CA GLY A 128 -11.02 10.59 4.34
C GLY A 128 -9.54 10.37 4.51
N SER A 129 -8.98 9.63 3.56
CA SER A 129 -7.58 9.21 3.53
C SER A 129 -6.64 10.42 3.43
N LYS A 130 -5.48 10.34 4.05
CA LYS A 130 -4.45 11.38 4.11
C LYS A 130 -3.06 10.73 4.03
N ILE A 131 -2.04 11.48 3.63
CA ILE A 131 -0.65 11.06 3.81
C ILE A 131 -0.02 11.91 4.89
N HIS A 132 0.17 11.33 6.07
CA HIS A 132 0.83 11.98 7.20
C HIS A 132 2.35 11.77 7.07
N TYR A 133 3.13 12.79 7.42
CA TYR A 133 4.55 12.64 7.68
C TYR A 133 4.89 13.05 9.11
N ILE A 134 5.92 12.42 9.66
CA ILE A 134 6.53 12.73 10.95
C ILE A 134 8.03 12.81 10.71
N ASP A 135 8.61 13.94 11.06
CA ASP A 135 10.03 14.21 10.98
C ASP A 135 10.68 13.86 12.33
N TYR A 136 11.75 13.07 12.29
CA TYR A 136 12.49 12.63 13.45
C TYR A 136 13.97 13.01 13.33
N SER A 137 14.57 13.40 14.46
CA SER A 137 16.02 13.56 14.56
C SER A 137 16.73 12.24 14.21
N ARG A 138 17.53 12.24 13.16
CA ARG A 138 18.18 11.04 12.61
C ARG A 138 19.09 10.34 13.62
N ASP A 139 19.83 11.11 14.42
CA ASP A 139 20.74 10.55 15.42
C ASP A 139 19.97 9.76 16.49
N ALA A 140 18.89 10.35 17.02
CA ALA A 140 18.03 9.71 18.00
C ALA A 140 17.23 8.54 17.41
N PHE A 141 16.79 8.66 16.16
CA PHE A 141 16.09 7.60 15.42
C PHE A 141 17.00 6.38 15.21
N ALA A 142 18.27 6.58 14.86
CA ALA A 142 19.24 5.50 14.68
C ALA A 142 19.54 4.74 15.98
N ASP A 143 19.53 5.43 17.12
CA ASP A 143 19.80 4.83 18.44
C ASP A 143 18.52 4.35 19.15
N PHE A 144 17.35 4.50 18.53
CA PHE A 144 16.04 4.35 19.18
C PHE A 144 15.79 2.95 19.74
N MET A 145 16.10 1.89 18.98
CA MET A 145 15.93 0.51 19.42
C MET A 145 16.84 0.14 20.60
N GLY A 146 17.95 0.86 20.78
CA GLY A 146 18.94 0.59 21.82
C GLY A 146 18.70 1.29 23.16
N ASN A 147 17.60 2.04 23.33
CA ASN A 147 17.34 2.81 24.53
C ASN A 147 15.86 2.78 24.97
N ASP A 148 15.54 3.29 26.16
CA ASP A 148 14.20 3.25 26.77
C ASP A 148 13.36 4.53 26.55
N SER A 149 13.84 5.49 25.77
CA SER A 149 13.15 6.76 25.53
C SER A 149 11.93 6.56 24.63
N ALA A 150 10.93 7.42 24.82
CA ALA A 150 9.75 7.48 23.96
C ALA A 150 10.10 8.17 22.63
N ALA A 151 9.36 7.85 21.56
CA ALA A 151 9.56 8.45 20.25
C ALA A 151 9.32 9.97 20.26
N SER A 152 8.51 10.48 21.20
CA SER A 152 8.26 11.92 21.35
C SER A 152 9.53 12.75 21.58
N ASP A 153 10.60 12.15 22.11
CA ASP A 153 11.86 12.86 22.38
C ASP A 153 12.68 13.10 21.11
N MET A 154 12.32 12.45 20.00
CA MET A 154 12.98 12.60 18.69
C MET A 154 12.11 13.29 17.63
N VAL A 155 10.84 13.60 17.92
CA VAL A 155 9.94 14.28 16.97
C VAL A 155 10.40 15.72 16.74
N GLU A 156 10.56 16.11 15.48
CA GLU A 156 10.92 17.45 15.03
C GLU A 156 9.75 18.19 14.36
N GLY A 157 8.76 17.46 13.83
CA GLY A 157 7.54 18.03 13.28
C GLY A 157 6.67 16.99 12.59
N SER A 158 5.49 17.41 12.13
CA SER A 158 4.59 16.57 11.33
C SER A 158 3.69 17.40 10.42
N GLY A 159 3.04 16.74 9.45
CA GLY A 159 2.06 17.38 8.57
C GLY A 159 1.58 16.44 7.46
N PHE A 160 1.10 17.03 6.36
CA PHE A 160 0.67 16.29 5.16
C PHE A 160 1.69 16.36 4.04
N LEU A 161 1.83 15.27 3.28
CA LEU A 161 2.83 15.19 2.21
C LEU A 161 2.54 16.14 1.03
N PHE A 162 1.27 16.50 0.82
CA PHE A 162 0.85 17.41 -0.24
C PHE A 162 -0.20 18.41 0.24
N ASN A 163 -0.26 19.56 -0.44
CA ASN A 163 -1.23 20.63 -0.20
C ASN A 163 -1.87 21.17 -1.49
N ARG A 164 -1.48 20.61 -2.64
CA ARG A 164 -2.09 20.82 -3.97
C ARG A 164 -2.42 19.47 -4.57
N VAL A 165 -3.51 19.39 -5.33
CA VAL A 165 -3.96 18.13 -5.96
C VAL A 165 -4.59 18.38 -7.32
N PHE A 166 -4.31 17.50 -8.27
CA PHE A 166 -4.86 17.52 -9.63
C PHE A 166 -5.73 16.27 -9.87
N ASN A 167 -6.92 16.46 -10.46
CA ASN A 167 -7.89 15.39 -10.69
C ASN A 167 -7.70 14.64 -12.02
N LEU A 168 -8.60 13.69 -12.32
CA LEU A 168 -8.60 12.87 -13.54
C LEU A 168 -8.88 13.66 -14.84
N PHE A 169 -9.28 14.94 -14.76
CA PHE A 169 -9.35 15.85 -15.91
C PHE A 169 -8.03 16.63 -16.11
N GLY A 170 -7.05 16.42 -15.23
CA GLY A 170 -5.80 17.16 -15.22
C GLY A 170 -5.91 18.55 -14.59
N GLU A 171 -7.04 18.92 -14.01
CA GLU A 171 -7.21 20.26 -13.43
C GLU A 171 -6.78 20.29 -11.95
N GLU A 172 -6.19 21.41 -11.53
CA GLU A 172 -5.94 21.65 -10.10
C GLU A 172 -7.27 21.84 -9.39
N VAL A 173 -7.52 21.04 -8.35
CA VAL A 173 -8.87 20.93 -7.78
C VAL A 173 -9.24 22.20 -7.05
N THR A 174 -10.46 22.70 -7.29
CA THR A 174 -11.05 23.87 -6.63
C THR A 174 -12.34 23.46 -5.90
N PRO A 175 -12.91 24.32 -5.03
CA PRO A 175 -14.12 24.00 -4.28
C PRO A 175 -15.27 23.50 -5.16
N LYS A 176 -16.00 22.50 -4.65
CA LYS A 176 -17.00 21.74 -5.41
C LYS A 176 -18.11 22.64 -5.94
N ASN A 177 -18.51 22.44 -7.19
CA ASN A 177 -19.69 23.07 -7.77
C ASN A 177 -20.37 22.18 -8.83
N THR A 178 -21.60 22.53 -9.18
CA THR A 178 -22.45 21.74 -10.08
C THR A 178 -22.34 22.14 -11.55
N ASP A 179 -21.42 23.04 -11.94
CA ASP A 179 -21.20 23.38 -13.35
C ASP A 179 -20.35 22.26 -14.00
N PRO A 180 -20.89 21.48 -14.96
CA PRO A 180 -20.16 20.37 -15.57
C PRO A 180 -18.99 20.84 -16.45
N GLU A 181 -18.97 22.09 -16.89
CA GLU A 181 -17.86 22.66 -17.67
C GLU A 181 -16.67 23.06 -16.78
N ASP A 182 -16.91 23.31 -15.49
CA ASP A 182 -15.85 23.58 -14.52
C ASP A 182 -15.25 22.27 -14.00
N LYS A 183 -14.28 21.75 -14.76
CA LYS A 183 -13.57 20.50 -14.47
C LYS A 183 -12.66 20.59 -13.25
N ALA A 184 -12.23 21.79 -12.85
CA ALA A 184 -11.42 21.98 -11.65
C ALA A 184 -12.23 21.70 -10.38
N ALA A 185 -13.53 21.98 -10.40
CA ALA A 185 -14.42 21.75 -9.26
C ALA A 185 -14.98 20.32 -9.20
N LYS A 186 -14.16 19.30 -9.53
CA LYS A 186 -14.56 17.88 -9.65
C LYS A 186 -13.53 16.93 -9.03
N TRP A 187 -14.00 15.76 -8.59
CA TRP A 187 -13.16 14.65 -8.12
C TRP A 187 -13.65 13.32 -8.70
N GLY A 188 -12.71 12.45 -9.08
CA GLY A 188 -12.95 11.29 -9.96
C GLY A 188 -14.05 10.35 -9.50
N ASN A 189 -13.98 9.94 -8.24
CA ASN A 189 -14.89 8.96 -7.64
C ASN A 189 -16.33 9.48 -7.45
N GLN A 190 -16.62 10.74 -7.76
CA GLN A 190 -17.95 11.37 -7.69
C GLN A 190 -18.32 12.09 -8.99
N THR A 191 -17.63 11.83 -10.11
CA THR A 191 -17.82 12.59 -11.35
C THR A 191 -17.94 11.68 -12.57
N LEU A 192 -18.90 11.96 -13.44
CA LEU A 192 -19.03 11.33 -14.76
C LEU A 192 -18.03 11.95 -15.76
N PRO A 193 -17.69 11.28 -16.87
CA PRO A 193 -16.89 11.88 -17.94
C PRO A 193 -17.43 13.21 -18.48
N SER A 194 -18.74 13.43 -18.41
CA SER A 194 -19.39 14.69 -18.78
C SER A 194 -19.03 15.87 -17.85
N GLY A 195 -18.44 15.60 -16.68
CA GLY A 195 -18.25 16.57 -15.59
C GLY A 195 -19.45 16.69 -14.65
N ASP A 196 -20.53 15.94 -14.88
CA ASP A 196 -21.65 15.92 -13.94
C ASP A 196 -21.24 15.21 -12.63
N ILE A 197 -21.60 15.80 -11.50
CA ILE A 197 -21.36 15.21 -10.18
C ILE A 197 -22.43 14.17 -9.86
N VAL A 198 -21.99 13.04 -9.34
CA VAL A 198 -22.83 12.00 -8.75
C VAL A 198 -22.59 11.98 -7.24
N GLU A 199 -23.63 12.31 -6.48
CA GLU A 199 -23.55 12.31 -5.02
C GLU A 199 -23.60 10.88 -4.47
N PHE A 200 -22.86 10.65 -3.38
CA PHE A 200 -23.01 9.45 -2.57
C PHE A 200 -24.41 9.38 -1.95
N ALA A 201 -24.88 8.17 -1.63
CA ALA A 201 -26.14 7.91 -0.95
C ALA A 201 -26.26 8.68 0.36
N SER A 202 -25.12 8.84 1.05
CA SER A 202 -24.93 9.74 2.19
C SER A 202 -23.97 10.86 1.77
N PRO A 203 -24.49 12.05 1.41
CA PRO A 203 -23.64 13.16 0.97
C PRO A 203 -22.66 13.62 2.05
N LEU A 204 -21.50 14.12 1.61
CA LEU A 204 -20.52 14.78 2.47
C LEU A 204 -21.13 16.04 3.08
N SER A 205 -20.77 16.32 4.33
CA SER A 205 -21.35 17.40 5.13
C SER A 205 -20.33 18.43 5.61
N GLU A 206 -19.06 18.03 5.76
CA GLU A 206 -17.98 18.89 6.28
C GLU A 206 -16.96 19.26 5.19
N THR A 207 -16.91 18.52 4.09
CA THR A 207 -15.89 18.68 3.03
C THR A 207 -16.46 18.71 1.61
N ASP A 208 -15.67 19.25 0.67
CA ASP A 208 -16.03 19.29 -0.76
C ASP A 208 -15.98 17.89 -1.39
N PHE A 209 -14.90 17.17 -1.13
CA PHE A 209 -14.59 15.87 -1.71
C PHE A 209 -14.01 14.90 -0.69
N TYR A 210 -13.86 13.65 -1.14
CA TYR A 210 -13.41 12.55 -0.33
C TYR A 210 -12.28 11.80 -1.04
N PHE A 211 -11.14 11.67 -0.38
CA PHE A 211 -10.13 10.70 -0.77
C PHE A 211 -10.58 9.31 -0.30
N HIS A 212 -10.81 8.41 -1.26
CA HIS A 212 -11.19 7.02 -0.98
C HIS A 212 -10.03 6.24 -0.34
N SER A 213 -10.31 5.02 0.12
CA SER A 213 -9.33 4.22 0.88
C SER A 213 -8.00 4.13 0.12
N PHE A 214 -6.95 4.71 0.72
CA PHE A 214 -5.59 4.59 0.23
C PHE A 214 -5.02 3.33 0.85
N CYS A 215 -4.93 2.27 0.05
CA CYS A 215 -4.24 1.05 0.41
C CYS A 215 -2.86 1.04 -0.25
N GLY A 216 -1.86 0.48 0.43
CA GLY A 216 -0.47 0.32 -0.02
C GLY A 216 0.25 1.53 -0.66
N ALA A 217 1.38 1.92 -0.07
CA ALA A 217 2.21 3.00 -0.60
C ALA A 217 3.54 2.51 -1.19
N TRP A 218 4.14 3.35 -2.03
CA TRP A 218 5.54 3.21 -2.42
C TRP A 218 6.23 4.56 -2.60
N TYR A 219 7.26 4.81 -1.78
CA TYR A 219 8.22 5.89 -2.04
C TYR A 219 9.33 5.38 -2.97
N GLU A 220 9.50 6.04 -4.10
CA GLU A 220 10.59 5.79 -5.03
C GLU A 220 11.51 7.01 -5.11
N PRO A 221 12.78 6.91 -4.67
CA PRO A 221 13.72 8.00 -4.82
C PRO A 221 14.06 8.22 -6.30
N ALA A 222 14.36 9.48 -6.64
CA ALA A 222 14.82 9.86 -7.97
C ALA A 222 16.03 9.01 -8.40
N ASN A 223 16.00 8.52 -9.64
CA ASN A 223 17.07 7.74 -10.25
C ASN A 223 17.48 6.50 -9.42
N ARG A 224 16.54 5.85 -8.74
CA ARG A 224 16.80 4.72 -7.81
C ARG A 224 17.77 3.68 -8.36
N TYR A 225 17.71 3.41 -9.66
CA TYR A 225 18.49 2.35 -10.30
C TYR A 225 19.72 2.85 -11.08
N GLY A 226 20.01 4.15 -11.01
CA GLY A 226 21.08 4.83 -11.73
C GLY A 226 20.57 6.00 -12.55
N GLU A 227 21.49 6.80 -13.10
CA GLU A 227 21.18 8.02 -13.87
C GLU A 227 20.14 7.76 -14.97
N GLY A 228 18.99 8.45 -14.87
CA GLY A 228 17.87 8.36 -15.80
C GLY A 228 16.98 7.12 -15.66
N GLN A 229 17.33 6.15 -14.80
CA GLN A 229 16.59 4.89 -14.63
C GLN A 229 15.61 4.96 -13.46
N GLY A 230 14.38 4.47 -13.68
CA GLY A 230 13.26 4.71 -12.76
C GLY A 230 12.71 6.13 -12.94
N PHE A 231 12.19 6.72 -11.87
CA PHE A 231 11.69 8.09 -11.91
C PHE A 231 12.82 9.12 -11.91
N SER A 232 12.54 10.27 -12.51
CA SER A 232 13.43 11.43 -12.54
C SER A 232 13.33 12.26 -11.27
N ASP A 233 12.26 12.08 -10.49
CA ASP A 233 11.93 12.82 -9.28
C ASP A 233 11.69 11.86 -8.10
N ASP A 234 11.71 12.38 -6.87
CA ASP A 234 11.28 11.66 -5.68
C ASP A 234 9.75 11.60 -5.68
N ILE A 235 9.18 10.40 -5.76
CA ILE A 235 7.74 10.19 -5.94
C ILE A 235 7.19 9.28 -4.84
N TRP A 236 6.08 9.71 -4.24
CA TRP A 236 5.19 8.82 -3.49
C TRP A 236 4.06 8.35 -4.40
N LEU A 237 4.00 7.05 -4.66
CA LEU A 237 2.91 6.40 -5.37
C LEU A 237 1.87 5.90 -4.39
N MET A 238 0.60 6.16 -4.71
CA MET A 238 -0.57 5.67 -3.99
C MET A 238 -1.72 5.46 -4.98
N ALA A 239 -2.77 4.76 -4.54
CA ALA A 239 -4.03 4.72 -5.26
C ALA A 239 -5.20 4.65 -4.28
N GLU A 240 -6.33 5.15 -4.73
CA GLU A 240 -7.60 4.76 -4.16
C GLU A 240 -7.89 3.29 -4.56
N GLU A 241 -8.31 2.44 -3.63
CA GLU A 241 -8.35 1.00 -3.87
C GLU A 241 -9.76 0.41 -4.09
N TRP A 242 -10.68 0.64 -3.15
CA TRP A 242 -11.87 -0.20 -3.01
C TRP A 242 -13.01 0.16 -3.98
N ASP A 243 -13.84 -0.82 -4.39
CA ASP A 243 -14.98 -0.60 -5.31
C ASP A 243 -15.87 0.55 -4.83
N ILE A 244 -15.87 1.66 -5.58
CA ILE A 244 -16.63 2.85 -5.23
C ILE A 244 -18.15 2.68 -5.46
N GLY A 245 -18.59 1.57 -6.02
CA GLY A 245 -20.00 1.30 -6.30
C GLY A 245 -20.77 0.68 -5.13
N PHE A 246 -20.24 -0.40 -4.56
CA PHE A 246 -20.96 -1.34 -3.67
C PHE A 246 -21.21 -0.77 -2.26
N GLY A 247 -22.00 0.30 -2.16
CA GLY A 247 -22.39 0.91 -0.89
C GLY A 247 -22.34 2.43 -0.90
N ASN A 248 -21.44 3.04 -1.69
CA ASN A 248 -21.33 4.50 -1.72
C ASN A 248 -22.53 5.15 -2.38
N PHE A 249 -22.98 4.64 -3.54
CA PHE A 249 -24.07 5.25 -4.31
C PHE A 249 -25.42 4.59 -4.05
N ALA A 250 -25.45 3.26 -3.96
CA ALA A 250 -26.61 2.46 -3.64
C ALA A 250 -26.19 1.04 -3.23
N PRO A 251 -27.05 0.29 -2.52
CA PRO A 251 -26.74 -1.10 -2.18
C PRO A 251 -26.59 -2.00 -3.42
N GLY A 252 -25.57 -2.85 -3.40
CA GLY A 252 -25.39 -3.92 -4.37
C GLY A 252 -25.12 -3.46 -5.82
N TYR A 253 -25.61 -4.24 -6.78
CA TYR A 253 -25.39 -4.00 -8.21
C TYR A 253 -25.87 -2.64 -8.72
N ALA A 254 -26.85 -2.01 -8.06
CA ALA A 254 -27.29 -0.68 -8.42
C ALA A 254 -26.20 0.37 -8.16
N GLY A 255 -25.49 0.26 -7.04
CA GLY A 255 -24.34 1.12 -6.75
C GLY A 255 -23.17 0.84 -7.67
N LYS A 256 -22.88 -0.44 -7.95
CA LYS A 256 -21.84 -0.84 -8.93
C LYS A 256 -22.10 -0.24 -10.32
N ALA A 257 -23.36 -0.25 -10.78
CA ALA A 257 -23.71 0.35 -12.07
C ALA A 257 -23.40 1.85 -12.12
N VAL A 258 -23.70 2.59 -11.03
CA VAL A 258 -23.37 4.01 -10.91
C VAL A 258 -21.85 4.22 -10.85
N GLY A 259 -21.13 3.46 -10.01
CA GLY A 259 -19.67 3.54 -9.91
C GLY A 259 -18.99 3.34 -11.26
N ASN A 260 -19.46 2.36 -12.05
CA ASN A 260 -18.96 2.08 -13.40
C ASN A 260 -19.14 3.24 -14.40
N GLU A 261 -20.08 4.15 -14.17
CA GLU A 261 -20.31 5.33 -15.02
C GLU A 261 -19.43 6.52 -14.61
N THR A 262 -18.85 6.51 -13.42
CA THR A 262 -17.92 7.55 -12.95
C THR A 262 -16.53 7.39 -13.56
N MET A 263 -15.67 8.39 -13.35
CA MET A 263 -14.25 8.33 -13.69
C MET A 263 -13.47 7.31 -12.83
N GLY A 264 -14.07 6.73 -11.80
CA GLY A 264 -13.44 5.66 -11.02
C GLY A 264 -12.49 6.18 -9.93
N LEU A 265 -11.55 5.32 -9.57
CA LEU A 265 -10.59 5.49 -8.48
C LEU A 265 -9.30 6.14 -8.99
N ALA A 266 -8.74 7.08 -8.22
CA ALA A 266 -7.52 7.78 -8.60
C ALA A 266 -6.26 7.00 -8.22
N ALA A 267 -5.48 6.54 -9.20
CA ALA A 267 -4.05 6.32 -9.02
C ALA A 267 -3.34 7.68 -8.99
N MET A 268 -2.38 7.88 -8.08
CA MET A 268 -1.72 9.18 -7.88
C MET A 268 -0.21 9.07 -7.68
N ALA A 269 0.48 10.12 -8.14
CA ALA A 269 1.89 10.35 -7.91
C ALA A 269 2.08 11.70 -7.22
N VAL A 270 2.68 11.71 -6.03
CA VAL A 270 3.02 12.93 -5.31
C VAL A 270 4.45 13.35 -5.67
N ASP A 271 4.59 14.56 -6.21
CA ASP A 271 5.86 15.26 -6.26
C ASP A 271 6.24 15.67 -4.83
N VAL A 272 7.13 14.90 -4.22
CA VAL A 272 7.51 15.10 -2.81
C VAL A 272 8.19 16.44 -2.60
N ALA A 273 8.94 16.93 -3.59
CA ALA A 273 9.68 18.18 -3.47
C ALA A 273 8.76 19.40 -3.51
N ASN A 274 7.69 19.34 -4.32
CA ASN A 274 6.77 20.46 -4.52
C ASN A 274 5.44 20.31 -3.75
N SER A 275 5.23 19.20 -3.04
CA SER A 275 4.02 18.91 -2.27
C SER A 275 2.75 18.91 -3.13
N VAL A 276 2.83 18.33 -4.34
CA VAL A 276 1.72 18.27 -5.30
C VAL A 276 1.36 16.83 -5.61
N ALA A 277 0.09 16.46 -5.44
CA ALA A 277 -0.44 15.17 -5.86
C ALA A 277 -1.06 15.27 -7.25
N TYR A 278 -0.65 14.39 -8.17
CA TYR A 278 -1.21 14.30 -9.52
C TYR A 278 -1.94 12.98 -9.72
N SER A 279 -3.20 13.04 -10.17
CA SER A 279 -3.88 11.85 -10.70
C SER A 279 -3.17 11.33 -11.96
N VAL A 280 -3.11 10.02 -12.11
CA VAL A 280 -2.41 9.34 -13.21
C VAL A 280 -3.34 8.34 -13.92
N PRO A 281 -4.28 8.82 -14.76
CA PRO A 281 -5.28 7.94 -15.39
C PRO A 281 -4.66 6.88 -16.32
N ALA A 282 -3.47 7.12 -16.85
CA ALA A 282 -2.73 6.15 -17.68
C ALA A 282 -2.40 4.85 -16.92
N LEU A 283 -2.30 4.91 -15.58
CA LEU A 283 -2.14 3.73 -14.74
C LEU A 283 -3.44 2.93 -14.59
N GLY A 284 -4.58 3.41 -15.09
CA GLY A 284 -5.90 2.83 -14.90
C GLY A 284 -6.67 3.46 -13.74
N GLN A 285 -7.97 3.17 -13.69
CA GLN A 285 -8.93 3.79 -12.75
C GLN A 285 -9.69 2.73 -11.93
N THR A 286 -9.21 1.48 -11.94
CA THR A 286 -9.92 0.31 -11.40
C THR A 286 -9.66 0.06 -9.91
N GLY A 287 -8.73 0.80 -9.31
CA GLY A 287 -8.33 0.67 -7.92
C GLY A 287 -7.10 -0.21 -7.74
N TYR A 288 -6.17 0.22 -6.91
CA TYR A 288 -4.93 -0.53 -6.67
C TYR A 288 -4.66 -0.67 -5.18
N GLU A 289 -4.22 -1.88 -4.82
CA GLU A 289 -3.65 -2.16 -3.52
C GLU A 289 -2.29 -1.48 -3.43
N LYS A 290 -1.44 -1.70 -4.43
CA LYS A 290 -0.09 -1.13 -4.43
C LYS A 290 0.43 -1.00 -5.83
N ILE A 291 1.16 0.09 -6.06
CA ILE A 291 1.88 0.34 -7.30
C ILE A 291 3.37 0.44 -6.95
N ALA A 292 4.19 -0.39 -7.59
CA ALA A 292 5.63 -0.41 -7.30
C ALA A 292 6.47 -0.50 -8.59
N PRO A 293 7.41 0.43 -8.84
CA PRO A 293 8.26 0.44 -10.01
C PRO A 293 9.31 -0.69 -9.97
N LEU A 294 9.70 -1.17 -11.15
CA LEU A 294 10.76 -2.15 -11.36
C LEU A 294 11.98 -1.47 -11.97
N ASN A 295 13.17 -2.02 -11.73
CA ASN A 295 14.34 -1.65 -12.51
C ASN A 295 14.21 -2.17 -13.96
N THR A 296 14.03 -1.26 -14.91
CA THR A 296 14.00 -1.56 -16.35
C THR A 296 15.38 -1.88 -16.90
N GLY A 297 16.44 -1.35 -16.29
CA GLY A 297 17.83 -1.40 -16.76
C GLY A 297 18.11 -0.47 -17.94
N GLU A 298 17.23 0.50 -18.18
CA GLU A 298 17.31 1.52 -19.21
C GLU A 298 16.51 2.78 -18.81
N SER A 299 16.60 3.86 -19.57
CA SER A 299 16.18 5.21 -19.15
C SER A 299 14.92 5.74 -19.82
N ASP A 300 14.41 5.04 -20.83
CA ASP A 300 13.33 5.54 -21.65
C ASP A 300 11.96 5.03 -21.20
N TYR A 301 11.90 3.94 -20.45
CA TYR A 301 10.66 3.42 -19.91
C TYR A 301 10.69 3.29 -18.39
N VAL A 302 9.48 3.36 -17.84
CA VAL A 302 9.15 2.86 -16.51
C VAL A 302 8.28 1.61 -16.68
N VAL A 303 8.47 0.64 -15.80
CA VAL A 303 7.59 -0.52 -15.68
C VAL A 303 7.19 -0.63 -14.22
N MET A 304 5.90 -0.72 -13.94
CA MET A 304 5.37 -0.80 -12.57
C MET A 304 4.51 -2.05 -12.44
N VAL A 305 4.62 -2.72 -11.30
CA VAL A 305 3.66 -3.74 -10.89
C VAL A 305 2.46 -3.03 -10.28
N THR A 306 1.27 -3.35 -10.76
CA THR A 306 0.00 -2.75 -10.33
C THR A 306 -0.87 -3.86 -9.77
N ALA A 307 -0.78 -4.11 -8.46
CA ALA A 307 -1.64 -5.06 -7.76
C ALA A 307 -2.86 -4.33 -7.19
N GLY A 308 -3.96 -5.06 -7.04
CA GLY A 308 -5.20 -4.54 -6.47
C GLY A 308 -6.44 -4.97 -7.20
N TYR A 309 -7.49 -4.18 -7.03
CA TYR A 309 -8.81 -4.46 -7.57
C TYR A 309 -8.91 -4.24 -9.08
N ASN A 310 -9.90 -4.91 -9.66
CA ASN A 310 -10.42 -4.60 -10.98
C ASN A 310 -11.80 -3.93 -10.83
N HIS A 311 -11.93 -2.99 -9.90
CA HIS A 311 -13.17 -2.27 -9.54
C HIS A 311 -14.36 -3.22 -9.30
N GLY A 312 -14.09 -4.28 -8.53
CA GLY A 312 -15.07 -5.32 -8.23
C GLY A 312 -15.50 -6.19 -9.42
N GLN A 313 -14.86 -6.08 -10.60
CA GLN A 313 -15.08 -6.98 -11.73
C GLN A 313 -14.17 -8.20 -11.66
N ASP A 314 -14.80 -9.36 -11.56
CA ASP A 314 -14.16 -10.68 -11.49
C ASP A 314 -14.41 -11.43 -12.80
N PRO A 315 -13.40 -12.07 -13.42
CA PRO A 315 -12.00 -12.17 -12.99
C PRO A 315 -11.06 -11.18 -13.66
N ALA A 316 -9.82 -11.09 -13.16
CA ALA A 316 -8.78 -10.24 -13.73
C ALA A 316 -7.40 -10.94 -13.71
N PRO A 317 -6.50 -10.64 -14.68
CA PRO A 317 -5.13 -11.12 -14.65
C PRO A 317 -4.28 -10.23 -13.75
N LEU A 318 -3.11 -10.73 -13.33
CA LEU A 318 -2.05 -9.88 -12.77
C LEU A 318 -1.62 -8.82 -13.79
N LYS A 319 -1.42 -7.57 -13.36
CA LYS A 319 -1.16 -6.43 -14.23
C LYS A 319 0.23 -5.83 -14.00
N ILE A 320 0.82 -5.33 -15.08
CA ILE A 320 1.94 -4.38 -15.03
C ILE A 320 1.60 -3.18 -15.90
N TYR A 321 2.08 -2.00 -15.54
CA TYR A 321 2.08 -0.83 -16.39
C TYR A 321 3.41 -0.69 -17.12
N VAL A 322 3.37 -0.26 -18.38
CA VAL A 322 4.55 0.18 -19.12
C VAL A 322 4.31 1.60 -19.63
N GLY A 323 5.19 2.52 -19.27
CA GLY A 323 5.11 3.92 -19.67
C GLY A 323 6.40 4.42 -20.30
N ARG A 324 6.27 5.27 -21.32
CA ARG A 324 7.38 5.89 -22.04
C ARG A 324 7.67 7.27 -21.43
N LYS A 325 8.90 7.47 -20.97
CA LYS A 325 9.37 8.74 -20.41
C LYS A 325 9.57 9.78 -21.51
N GLY A 326 9.21 11.03 -21.20
CA GLY A 326 9.41 12.19 -22.05
C GLY A 326 8.30 12.45 -23.07
N TYR A 327 7.13 11.81 -22.92
CA TYR A 327 6.00 11.96 -23.84
C TYR A 327 4.73 12.42 -23.10
N ASP A 328 3.92 13.23 -23.79
CA ASP A 328 2.59 13.68 -23.34
C ASP A 328 1.53 12.58 -23.53
N ALA A 329 0.27 12.91 -23.24
CA ALA A 329 -0.82 11.93 -23.34
C ALA A 329 -1.22 11.60 -24.78
N GLU A 330 -0.78 12.40 -25.75
CA GLU A 330 -1.03 12.25 -27.18
C GLU A 330 0.16 11.60 -27.93
N GLY A 331 1.24 11.30 -27.22
CA GLY A 331 2.44 10.65 -27.76
C GLY A 331 3.43 11.62 -28.42
N ASN A 332 3.36 12.91 -28.13
CA ASN A 332 4.37 13.90 -28.53
C ASN A 332 5.43 14.08 -27.44
N GLU A 333 6.61 14.57 -27.83
CA GLU A 333 7.68 14.86 -26.87
C GLU A 333 7.31 16.02 -25.94
N ILE A 334 7.55 15.84 -24.63
CA ILE A 334 7.40 16.89 -23.62
C ILE A 334 8.42 18.00 -23.87
N THR A 335 7.95 19.24 -23.78
CA THR A 335 8.75 20.46 -23.93
C THR A 335 8.48 21.43 -22.77
N GLU A 336 9.27 22.51 -22.70
CA GLU A 336 9.08 23.59 -21.72
C GLU A 336 7.75 24.35 -21.85
N ASP A 337 7.06 24.23 -22.99
CA ASP A 337 5.76 24.86 -23.23
C ASP A 337 4.58 24.08 -22.61
N HIS A 338 4.81 22.84 -22.18
CA HIS A 338 3.79 22.02 -21.53
C HIS A 338 3.51 22.51 -20.10
N SER A 339 2.35 22.12 -19.56
CA SER A 339 2.01 22.42 -18.17
C SER A 339 3.01 21.78 -17.18
N GLU A 340 3.13 22.33 -15.97
CA GLU A 340 3.95 21.74 -14.90
C GLU A 340 3.57 20.26 -14.65
N ARG A 341 2.26 19.98 -14.61
CA ARG A 341 1.68 18.64 -14.51
C ARG A 341 2.22 17.72 -15.61
N ASP A 342 2.13 18.13 -16.87
CA ASP A 342 2.53 17.27 -17.98
C ASP A 342 4.05 17.09 -18.03
N GLN A 343 4.80 18.14 -17.68
CA GLN A 343 6.25 18.04 -17.53
C GLN A 343 6.65 17.05 -16.44
N PHE A 344 5.95 17.01 -15.30
CA PHE A 344 6.19 16.07 -14.21
C PHE A 344 5.79 14.64 -14.57
N LEU A 345 4.55 14.43 -15.00
CA LEU A 345 4.05 13.09 -15.32
C LEU A 345 4.77 12.51 -16.55
N GLY A 346 4.96 13.31 -17.59
CA GLY A 346 5.60 12.87 -18.83
C GLY A 346 7.05 12.48 -18.64
N ARG A 347 7.86 13.27 -17.92
CA ARG A 347 9.27 12.91 -17.64
C ARG A 347 9.42 11.68 -16.73
N ASN A 348 8.36 11.30 -16.02
CA ASN A 348 8.29 10.09 -15.19
C ASN A 348 7.56 8.93 -15.88
N GLY A 349 7.18 9.10 -17.15
CA GLY A 349 6.58 8.04 -17.96
C GLY A 349 5.17 7.68 -17.53
N MET A 350 4.40 8.65 -17.06
CA MET A 350 3.07 8.48 -16.48
C MET A 350 1.93 9.07 -17.35
N LEU A 351 2.24 9.56 -18.55
CA LEU A 351 1.23 10.04 -19.51
C LEU A 351 1.05 9.07 -20.67
N TRP A 352 2.14 8.74 -21.38
CA TRP A 352 2.12 7.80 -22.49
C TRP A 352 2.45 6.37 -22.05
N GLY A 353 1.43 5.58 -21.76
CA GLY A 353 1.61 4.18 -21.37
C GLY A 353 0.33 3.37 -21.34
N GLN A 354 0.45 2.10 -20.97
CA GLN A 354 -0.66 1.16 -20.98
C GLN A 354 -0.46 0.05 -19.94
N LEU A 355 -1.59 -0.51 -19.46
CA LEU A 355 -1.61 -1.73 -18.64
C LEU A 355 -1.50 -2.98 -19.49
N TYR A 356 -0.78 -3.98 -18.96
CA TYR A 356 -0.58 -5.27 -19.57
C TYR A 356 -0.98 -6.38 -18.59
N GLY A 357 -1.89 -7.25 -19.03
CA GLY A 357 -2.35 -8.41 -18.28
C GLY A 357 -1.48 -9.63 -18.52
N GLN A 358 -1.27 -10.42 -17.47
CA GLN A 358 -0.57 -11.70 -17.53
C GLN A 358 -1.31 -12.70 -18.43
N ALA A 359 -0.60 -13.32 -19.37
CA ALA A 359 -1.16 -14.31 -20.29
C ALA A 359 -0.24 -15.53 -20.47
N LEU A 360 -0.86 -16.70 -20.65
CA LEU A 360 -0.19 -17.97 -20.94
C LEU A 360 -0.45 -18.40 -22.38
N LYS A 361 0.49 -19.15 -22.95
CA LYS A 361 0.21 -19.83 -24.23
C LYS A 361 -0.91 -20.83 -24.02
N ASN A 362 -1.85 -20.96 -24.95
CA ASN A 362 -3.01 -21.85 -24.80
C ASN A 362 -2.58 -23.30 -24.46
N LYS A 363 -1.53 -23.80 -25.11
CA LYS A 363 -0.96 -25.13 -24.84
C LYS A 363 -0.28 -25.31 -23.47
N HIS A 364 -0.17 -24.26 -22.66
CA HIS A 364 0.41 -24.33 -21.31
C HIS A 364 -0.65 -24.61 -20.26
N PHE A 365 -1.93 -24.27 -20.49
CA PHE A 365 -3.03 -24.60 -19.58
C PHE A 365 -3.10 -26.12 -19.32
N ASP A 366 -3.10 -26.93 -20.39
CA ASP A 366 -3.05 -28.40 -20.30
C ASP A 366 -1.87 -28.92 -19.47
N LYS A 367 -0.72 -28.23 -19.51
CA LYS A 367 0.48 -28.63 -18.76
C LYS A 367 0.40 -28.29 -17.27
N LEU A 368 -0.36 -27.26 -16.94
CA LEU A 368 -0.67 -26.86 -15.58
C LEU A 368 -1.87 -27.65 -15.03
N GLY A 369 -2.53 -28.47 -15.85
CA GLY A 369 -3.67 -29.29 -15.43
C GLY A 369 -4.97 -28.49 -15.30
N ILE A 370 -5.07 -27.35 -16.00
CA ILE A 370 -6.23 -26.45 -15.99
C ILE A 370 -6.76 -26.22 -17.41
N VAL A 371 -8.00 -25.79 -17.52
CA VAL A 371 -8.65 -25.37 -18.77
C VAL A 371 -8.84 -23.85 -18.71
N ALA A 372 -8.64 -23.15 -19.82
CA ALA A 372 -8.69 -21.67 -19.83
C ALA A 372 -10.12 -21.10 -19.81
N ASP A 373 -11.09 -21.89 -20.28
CA ASP A 373 -12.53 -21.63 -20.36
C ASP A 373 -13.19 -22.98 -20.02
N GLU A 374 -13.34 -23.24 -18.72
CA GLU A 374 -13.80 -24.49 -18.12
C GLU A 374 -15.28 -24.73 -18.42
N ASP A 375 -16.10 -23.68 -18.40
CA ASP A 375 -17.55 -23.78 -18.66
C ASP A 375 -17.88 -23.82 -20.18
N GLY A 376 -16.94 -23.42 -21.04
CA GLY A 376 -17.03 -23.45 -22.49
C GLY A 376 -18.02 -22.42 -23.06
N ASN A 377 -18.31 -21.35 -22.32
CA ASN A 377 -19.26 -20.32 -22.72
C ASN A 377 -18.66 -19.36 -23.79
N GLY A 378 -17.35 -19.43 -24.01
CA GLY A 378 -16.63 -18.58 -24.95
C GLY A 378 -16.37 -17.18 -24.43
N VAL A 379 -16.30 -17.00 -23.11
CA VAL A 379 -15.85 -15.85 -22.33
C VAL A 379 -14.84 -16.41 -21.33
N PHE A 380 -13.73 -15.71 -21.09
CA PHE A 380 -12.65 -16.21 -20.25
C PHE A 380 -12.84 -15.72 -18.80
N ASP A 381 -14.01 -15.99 -18.23
CA ASP A 381 -14.46 -15.49 -16.93
C ASP A 381 -14.23 -16.48 -15.76
N ASP A 382 -13.45 -17.53 -15.98
CA ASP A 382 -13.00 -18.46 -14.94
C ASP A 382 -11.77 -17.96 -14.16
N GLN A 383 -11.75 -18.17 -12.85
CA GLN A 383 -10.59 -17.91 -11.96
C GLN A 383 -9.51 -19.01 -12.06
N VAL A 384 -9.06 -19.30 -13.28
CA VAL A 384 -8.15 -20.42 -13.62
C VAL A 384 -6.81 -20.37 -12.87
N MET A 385 -6.33 -19.18 -12.47
CA MET A 385 -5.16 -19.04 -11.63
C MET A 385 -5.39 -19.58 -10.22
N ASN A 386 -6.55 -19.26 -9.61
CA ASN A 386 -6.92 -19.75 -8.29
C ASN A 386 -7.05 -21.27 -8.31
N THR A 387 -7.69 -21.83 -9.35
CA THR A 387 -7.77 -23.29 -9.55
C THR A 387 -6.39 -23.93 -9.62
N TYR A 388 -5.44 -23.33 -10.36
CA TYR A 388 -4.07 -23.83 -10.41
C TYR A 388 -3.40 -23.82 -9.03
N LEU A 389 -3.47 -22.69 -8.32
CA LEU A 389 -2.77 -22.47 -7.05
C LEU A 389 -3.32 -23.34 -5.90
N THR A 390 -4.61 -23.65 -5.92
CA THR A 390 -5.29 -24.43 -4.86
C THR A 390 -5.30 -25.94 -5.11
N SER A 391 -5.16 -26.38 -6.37
CA SER A 391 -5.37 -27.81 -6.70
C SER A 391 -4.20 -28.51 -7.40
N GLN A 392 -3.35 -27.78 -8.12
CA GLN A 392 -2.31 -28.38 -8.97
C GLN A 392 -0.89 -27.96 -8.56
N ALA A 393 -0.72 -26.72 -8.12
CA ALA A 393 0.57 -26.10 -7.88
C ALA A 393 1.33 -26.74 -6.72
N LYS A 394 2.67 -26.77 -6.85
CA LYS A 394 3.60 -27.14 -5.77
C LYS A 394 4.67 -26.08 -5.61
N ALA A 395 5.18 -25.94 -4.39
CA ALA A 395 6.34 -25.07 -4.14
C ALA A 395 7.50 -25.45 -5.09
N GLY A 396 8.05 -24.43 -5.76
CA GLY A 396 9.10 -24.57 -6.76
C GLY A 396 8.64 -24.84 -8.19
N ASP A 397 7.34 -25.09 -8.44
CA ASP A 397 6.80 -25.15 -9.80
C ASP A 397 7.07 -23.84 -10.54
N SER A 398 7.22 -23.92 -11.86
CA SER A 398 7.50 -22.73 -12.65
C SER A 398 6.87 -22.79 -14.03
N TYR A 399 6.44 -21.62 -14.50
CA TYR A 399 5.84 -21.46 -15.80
C TYR A 399 6.33 -20.17 -16.46
N LYS A 400 5.99 -20.01 -17.75
CA LYS A 400 6.41 -18.87 -18.57
C LYS A 400 5.21 -18.37 -19.36
N GLY A 401 5.11 -17.06 -19.45
CA GLY A 401 4.07 -16.39 -20.21
C GLY A 401 4.55 -15.05 -20.75
N ARG A 402 3.59 -14.20 -21.08
CA ARG A 402 3.79 -12.82 -21.51
C ARG A 402 2.78 -11.91 -20.82
N PHE A 403 3.17 -10.67 -20.60
CA PHE A 403 2.24 -9.59 -20.33
C PHE A 403 1.84 -8.97 -21.67
N TYR A 404 0.54 -8.86 -21.93
CA TYR A 404 -0.05 -8.29 -23.15
C TYR A 404 -1.03 -7.16 -22.80
N PRO A 405 -1.10 -6.10 -23.61
CA PRO A 405 -2.13 -5.09 -23.43
C PRO A 405 -3.47 -5.57 -23.99
N THR A 406 -4.56 -4.93 -23.58
CA THR A 406 -5.86 -4.99 -24.27
C THR A 406 -5.93 -3.89 -25.34
N SER A 407 -7.07 -3.73 -25.98
CA SER A 407 -7.33 -2.60 -26.88
C SER A 407 -7.44 -1.23 -26.18
N PHE A 408 -7.55 -1.19 -24.84
CA PHE A 408 -7.70 0.07 -24.10
C PHE A 408 -6.34 0.68 -23.74
N GLN A 409 -6.08 1.87 -24.27
CA GLN A 409 -5.05 2.79 -23.82
C GLN A 409 -5.75 4.10 -23.42
N TRP A 410 -5.29 4.76 -22.37
CA TRP A 410 -5.85 6.05 -21.97
C TRP A 410 -5.63 7.09 -23.09
N GLY A 411 -6.69 7.78 -23.47
CA GLY A 411 -6.71 8.71 -24.61
C GLY A 411 -6.29 10.15 -24.30
N GLY A 412 -5.87 10.43 -23.06
CA GLY A 412 -5.47 11.76 -22.63
C GLY A 412 -6.56 12.58 -21.96
N TRP A 413 -6.21 13.82 -21.59
CA TRP A 413 -7.05 14.70 -20.77
C TRP A 413 -8.36 15.10 -21.47
N ASP A 414 -8.34 15.18 -22.79
CA ASP A 414 -9.50 15.52 -23.63
C ASP A 414 -10.42 14.32 -23.93
N GLU A 415 -10.05 13.10 -23.49
CA GLU A 415 -10.83 11.87 -23.66
C GLU A 415 -11.20 11.23 -22.30
N PRO A 416 -11.92 11.97 -21.41
CA PRO A 416 -12.32 11.43 -20.12
C PRO A 416 -13.17 10.17 -20.33
N THR A 417 -12.83 9.11 -19.60
CA THR A 417 -13.40 7.78 -19.80
C THR A 417 -13.88 7.21 -18.48
N ALA A 418 -15.14 6.80 -18.44
CA ALA A 418 -15.72 6.13 -17.28
C ALA A 418 -15.00 4.80 -17.02
N VAL A 419 -14.81 4.43 -15.75
CA VAL A 419 -14.09 3.21 -15.36
C VAL A 419 -14.69 1.95 -16.02
N GLY A 420 -16.01 1.91 -16.21
CA GLY A 420 -16.73 0.84 -16.91
C GLY A 420 -16.38 0.68 -18.40
N ASN A 421 -15.70 1.66 -19.00
CA ASN A 421 -15.28 1.66 -20.40
C ASN A 421 -13.75 1.53 -20.56
N THR A 422 -13.04 1.20 -19.49
CA THR A 422 -11.59 0.98 -19.48
C THR A 422 -11.23 -0.49 -19.73
N GLU A 423 -10.00 -0.91 -19.40
CA GLU A 423 -9.56 -2.30 -19.45
C GLU A 423 -10.38 -3.25 -18.55
N MET A 424 -11.11 -2.70 -17.57
CA MET A 424 -11.85 -3.43 -16.54
C MET A 424 -12.64 -4.65 -17.05
N PHE A 425 -13.34 -4.52 -18.17
CA PHE A 425 -14.16 -5.61 -18.76
C PHE A 425 -13.54 -6.24 -20.01
N LEU A 426 -12.28 -5.95 -20.34
CA LEU A 426 -11.66 -6.41 -21.59
C LEU A 426 -10.95 -7.76 -21.43
N TRP A 427 -10.45 -8.08 -20.23
CA TRP A 427 -9.62 -9.26 -19.98
C TRP A 427 -10.31 -10.60 -20.29
N GLU A 428 -11.63 -10.67 -20.11
CA GLU A 428 -12.46 -11.86 -20.34
C GLU A 428 -12.94 -11.99 -21.79
N ARG A 429 -12.81 -10.93 -22.61
CA ARG A 429 -13.42 -10.89 -23.95
C ARG A 429 -12.62 -11.73 -24.96
N PRO A 430 -13.28 -12.52 -25.82
CA PRO A 430 -12.61 -13.34 -26.83
C PRO A 430 -11.79 -12.56 -27.85
N GLU A 431 -12.30 -11.40 -28.27
CA GLU A 431 -11.65 -10.53 -29.23
C GLU A 431 -10.38 -9.86 -28.69
N GLU A 432 -10.23 -9.80 -27.36
CA GLU A 432 -9.08 -9.23 -26.66
C GLU A 432 -7.99 -10.28 -26.39
N GLN A 433 -8.28 -11.57 -26.56
CA GLN A 433 -7.29 -12.62 -26.28
C GLN A 433 -6.12 -12.56 -27.28
N PRO A 434 -4.85 -12.47 -26.82
CA PRO A 434 -3.73 -12.36 -27.74
C PRO A 434 -3.54 -13.64 -28.56
N LYS A 435 -3.07 -13.53 -29.80
CA LYS A 435 -2.98 -14.68 -30.71
C LYS A 435 -2.14 -15.84 -30.14
N ASN A 436 -2.76 -17.01 -29.93
CA ASN A 436 -2.20 -18.23 -29.29
C ASN A 436 -1.86 -18.10 -27.80
N TYR A 437 -2.39 -17.07 -27.16
CA TYR A 437 -2.33 -16.83 -25.73
C TYR A 437 -3.75 -16.57 -25.20
N THR A 438 -3.90 -16.73 -23.89
CA THR A 438 -5.11 -16.39 -23.15
C THR A 438 -4.67 -15.72 -21.86
N PHE A 439 -5.36 -14.65 -21.45
CA PHE A 439 -5.13 -14.02 -20.15
C PHE A 439 -5.29 -15.05 -19.03
N PHE A 440 -4.39 -15.01 -18.05
CA PHE A 440 -4.36 -15.96 -16.96
C PHE A 440 -5.05 -15.32 -15.76
N ASN A 441 -6.38 -15.43 -15.75
CA ASN A 441 -7.24 -14.72 -14.84
C ASN A 441 -7.28 -15.40 -13.45
N GLY A 442 -7.18 -14.59 -12.40
CA GLY A 442 -7.38 -14.98 -11.00
C GLY A 442 -8.61 -14.28 -10.43
N ASP A 443 -8.65 -14.08 -9.11
CA ASP A 443 -9.68 -13.25 -8.47
C ASP A 443 -9.63 -11.78 -8.95
N LYS A 444 -10.68 -11.03 -8.65
CA LYS A 444 -10.81 -9.59 -8.92
C LYS A 444 -9.83 -8.68 -8.17
N LYS A 445 -9.17 -9.20 -7.13
CA LYS A 445 -8.20 -8.47 -6.28
C LYS A 445 -6.90 -9.27 -6.21
N THR A 446 -5.78 -8.57 -6.16
CA THR A 446 -4.46 -9.11 -5.80
C THR A 446 -3.81 -8.22 -4.74
N GLU A 447 -3.09 -8.82 -3.80
CA GLU A 447 -2.57 -8.10 -2.62
C GLU A 447 -1.19 -7.46 -2.85
N HIS A 448 -0.61 -6.86 -1.82
CA HIS A 448 0.69 -6.19 -1.90
C HIS A 448 1.81 -7.02 -2.56
N GLN A 449 2.57 -6.37 -3.43
CA GLN A 449 3.80 -6.91 -4.03
C GLN A 449 5.06 -6.44 -3.30
N ALA A 450 6.15 -7.20 -3.52
CA ALA A 450 7.49 -6.85 -3.06
C ALA A 450 8.52 -6.90 -4.20
N ILE A 451 9.12 -5.75 -4.50
CA ILE A 451 10.11 -5.58 -5.57
C ILE A 451 11.50 -6.01 -5.10
N ASP A 452 12.31 -6.58 -5.99
CA ASP A 452 13.71 -6.91 -5.66
C ASP A 452 14.54 -5.66 -5.38
N PRO A 453 15.03 -5.47 -4.15
CA PRO A 453 15.84 -4.32 -3.78
C PRO A 453 17.17 -4.24 -4.55
N SER A 454 17.72 -5.36 -5.04
CA SER A 454 18.98 -5.39 -5.82
C SER A 454 18.91 -4.76 -7.20
N GLY A 455 17.75 -4.22 -7.60
CA GLY A 455 17.56 -3.60 -8.90
C GLY A 455 17.47 -4.62 -10.04
N LYS A 456 16.97 -5.83 -9.80
CA LYS A 456 16.58 -6.74 -10.89
C LYS A 456 15.11 -6.57 -11.20
N ALA A 457 14.74 -6.74 -12.47
CA ALA A 457 13.34 -6.72 -12.93
C ALA A 457 12.55 -7.97 -12.48
N ARG A 458 12.34 -8.12 -11.17
CA ARG A 458 11.64 -9.24 -10.56
C ARG A 458 10.98 -8.83 -9.24
N TRP A 459 9.90 -9.51 -8.89
CA TRP A 459 9.10 -9.20 -7.71
C TRP A 459 8.37 -10.45 -7.20
N PHE A 460 7.89 -10.38 -5.96
CA PHE A 460 6.91 -11.32 -5.43
C PHE A 460 5.53 -10.70 -5.42
N GLN A 461 4.52 -11.52 -5.69
CA GLN A 461 3.11 -11.17 -5.68
C GLN A 461 2.38 -12.03 -4.65
N ASN A 462 1.72 -11.37 -3.71
CA ASN A 462 0.74 -11.98 -2.83
C ASN A 462 -0.59 -12.18 -3.57
N MET A 463 -1.20 -13.33 -3.34
CA MET A 463 -2.55 -13.66 -3.83
C MET A 463 -3.53 -13.60 -2.66
N THR A 464 -4.71 -13.03 -2.88
CA THR A 464 -5.76 -12.71 -1.89
C THR A 464 -6.40 -13.96 -1.25
N ASP A 465 -7.61 -14.30 -1.68
CA ASP A 465 -8.63 -15.10 -0.98
C ASP A 465 -8.10 -16.49 -0.58
N GLU A 466 -7.43 -17.16 -1.50
CA GLU A 466 -6.94 -18.53 -1.28
C GLU A 466 -5.55 -18.61 -0.62
N GLY A 467 -4.81 -17.50 -0.60
CA GLY A 467 -3.47 -17.38 -0.03
C GLY A 467 -2.38 -18.10 -0.84
N ALA A 468 -1.57 -17.37 -1.60
CA ALA A 468 -0.40 -17.92 -2.30
C ALA A 468 0.66 -16.84 -2.55
N LEU A 469 1.90 -17.28 -2.79
CA LEU A 469 3.02 -16.40 -3.06
C LEU A 469 3.73 -16.80 -4.37
N LEU A 470 3.74 -15.90 -5.34
CA LEU A 470 4.34 -16.10 -6.65
C LEU A 470 5.57 -15.21 -6.84
N GLY A 471 6.67 -15.74 -7.34
CA GLY A 471 7.86 -14.98 -7.74
C GLY A 471 7.95 -14.80 -9.26
N PHE A 472 8.14 -13.57 -9.73
CA PHE A 472 8.18 -13.20 -11.15
C PHE A 472 9.52 -12.63 -11.57
N ASP A 473 10.05 -13.02 -12.72
CA ASP A 473 11.30 -12.51 -13.31
C ASP A 473 11.10 -12.16 -14.80
N LEU A 474 11.22 -10.87 -15.14
CA LEU A 474 11.08 -10.34 -16.51
C LEU A 474 12.33 -10.48 -17.38
N LYS A 475 13.39 -11.14 -16.91
CA LYS A 475 14.58 -11.57 -17.68
C LYS A 475 15.00 -10.68 -18.86
N ASN A 476 16.07 -9.92 -18.68
CA ASN A 476 16.62 -9.02 -19.70
C ASN A 476 15.61 -7.95 -20.12
N LEU A 477 14.87 -7.37 -19.18
CA LEU A 477 13.82 -6.38 -19.44
C LEU A 477 14.30 -5.24 -20.35
N ALA A 478 15.46 -4.63 -20.06
CA ALA A 478 16.09 -3.62 -20.92
C ALA A 478 16.21 -4.04 -22.39
N LYS A 479 16.57 -5.31 -22.64
CA LYS A 479 16.65 -5.83 -24.01
C LYS A 479 15.24 -5.97 -24.60
N GLN A 480 14.28 -6.48 -23.85
CA GLN A 480 12.90 -6.63 -24.32
C GLN A 480 12.29 -5.27 -24.71
N LEU A 481 12.53 -4.22 -23.92
CA LEU A 481 12.09 -2.86 -24.21
C LEU A 481 12.79 -2.29 -25.45
N LYS A 482 14.12 -2.41 -25.55
CA LYS A 482 14.89 -1.91 -26.72
C LYS A 482 14.64 -2.66 -28.02
N SER A 483 14.35 -3.96 -27.94
CA SER A 483 14.16 -4.81 -29.11
C SER A 483 12.69 -5.07 -29.42
N ASN A 484 11.78 -4.31 -28.83
CA ASN A 484 10.38 -4.68 -28.88
C ASN A 484 9.84 -4.61 -30.31
N PRO A 485 9.02 -5.57 -30.75
CA PRO A 485 8.09 -5.32 -31.83
C PRO A 485 7.11 -4.23 -31.36
N ASP A 486 7.42 -2.98 -31.66
CA ASP A 486 6.43 -1.91 -31.75
C ASP A 486 5.84 -2.01 -33.17
N ALA A 487 4.90 -2.94 -33.34
CA ALA A 487 4.41 -3.32 -34.66
C ALA A 487 3.41 -2.29 -35.23
N ASP A 488 2.73 -1.58 -34.35
CA ASP A 488 1.74 -0.54 -34.66
C ASP A 488 2.33 0.88 -34.63
N GLY A 489 3.54 1.07 -34.11
CA GLY A 489 4.27 2.33 -34.10
C GLY A 489 3.89 3.25 -32.93
N ASN A 490 3.32 2.71 -31.86
CA ASN A 490 2.83 3.44 -30.70
C ASN A 490 3.92 3.70 -29.64
N LEU A 491 5.19 3.33 -29.89
CA LEU A 491 6.34 3.48 -28.99
C LEU A 491 6.28 2.61 -27.72
N LEU A 492 5.28 1.77 -27.56
CA LEU A 492 5.11 0.84 -26.44
C LEU A 492 5.40 -0.59 -26.91
N PRO A 493 5.77 -1.49 -25.99
CA PRO A 493 6.04 -2.87 -26.35
C PRO A 493 4.75 -3.66 -26.70
N ASP A 494 4.73 -4.51 -27.74
CA ASP A 494 3.57 -5.41 -27.95
C ASP A 494 3.37 -6.38 -26.76
N TYR A 495 4.47 -6.79 -26.11
CA TYR A 495 4.46 -7.66 -24.93
C TYR A 495 5.79 -7.70 -24.19
N LEU A 496 5.75 -8.18 -22.94
CA LEU A 496 6.92 -8.51 -22.12
C LEU A 496 6.90 -9.98 -21.68
N ASN A 497 8.00 -10.72 -21.88
CA ASN A 497 8.10 -12.11 -21.46
C ASN A 497 8.49 -12.20 -19.97
N TYR A 498 7.92 -13.17 -19.27
CA TYR A 498 8.25 -13.45 -17.88
C TYR A 498 8.50 -14.94 -17.62
N LYS A 499 9.15 -15.23 -16.50
CA LYS A 499 9.13 -16.54 -15.84
C LYS A 499 8.54 -16.35 -14.44
N SER A 500 7.61 -17.20 -14.05
CA SER A 500 7.09 -17.27 -12.68
C SER A 500 7.56 -18.54 -11.96
N VAL A 501 7.63 -18.47 -10.63
CA VAL A 501 7.87 -19.58 -9.70
C VAL A 501 6.79 -19.53 -8.61
N VAL A 502 6.21 -20.68 -8.29
CA VAL A 502 5.34 -20.81 -7.11
C VAL A 502 6.23 -20.91 -5.88
N THR A 503 6.21 -19.89 -5.01
CA THR A 503 7.00 -19.89 -3.77
C THR A 503 6.26 -20.64 -2.69
N ILE A 504 4.99 -20.29 -2.49
CA ILE A 504 4.05 -20.93 -1.55
C ILE A 504 2.73 -21.16 -2.32
N PRO A 505 2.27 -22.41 -2.52
CA PRO A 505 0.95 -22.69 -3.08
C PRO A 505 -0.18 -22.49 -2.04
N ALA A 506 -1.42 -22.40 -2.52
CA ALA A 506 -2.63 -22.21 -1.70
C ALA A 506 -3.18 -23.50 -1.06
N THR A 507 -2.32 -24.48 -0.83
CA THR A 507 -2.67 -25.80 -0.31
C THR A 507 -2.30 -25.93 1.17
N ASP A 508 -3.13 -26.60 1.96
CA ASP A 508 -2.78 -26.93 3.35
C ASP A 508 -1.44 -27.69 3.45
N GLY A 509 -0.63 -27.36 4.46
CA GLY A 509 0.74 -27.83 4.64
C GLY A 509 1.80 -27.08 3.81
N SER A 510 1.43 -26.00 3.10
CA SER A 510 2.38 -25.21 2.30
C SER A 510 3.26 -24.28 3.12
N LEU A 511 2.80 -23.88 4.32
CA LEU A 511 3.58 -23.06 5.25
C LEU A 511 3.17 -23.35 6.70
N ARG A 512 4.15 -23.72 7.52
CA ARG A 512 4.03 -23.71 8.98
C ARG A 512 4.93 -22.63 9.56
N VAL A 513 4.42 -21.88 10.53
CA VAL A 513 5.17 -20.79 11.17
C VAL A 513 5.86 -21.31 12.43
N ASP A 514 7.16 -21.03 12.57
CA ASP A 514 7.91 -21.23 13.80
C ASP A 514 7.62 -20.07 14.76
N VAL A 515 7.10 -20.40 15.95
CA VAL A 515 6.70 -19.44 16.98
C VAL A 515 7.66 -19.41 18.18
N GLY A 516 8.77 -20.14 18.12
CA GLY A 516 9.68 -20.30 19.25
C GLY A 516 8.96 -20.83 20.50
N ASP A 517 9.23 -20.20 21.66
CA ASP A 517 8.61 -20.52 22.95
C ASP A 517 7.35 -19.68 23.26
N GLU A 518 6.86 -18.89 22.29
CA GLU A 518 5.78 -17.91 22.45
C GLU A 518 4.65 -18.16 21.42
N GLY A 519 3.92 -17.13 20.98
CA GLY A 519 2.95 -17.23 19.88
C GLY A 519 1.66 -17.97 20.20
N LEU A 520 1.24 -18.04 21.47
CA LEU A 520 -0.10 -18.56 21.83
C LEU A 520 -1.19 -17.79 21.09
N ALA A 521 -2.13 -18.51 20.47
CA ALA A 521 -3.31 -17.91 19.88
C ALA A 521 -4.40 -17.67 20.94
N HIS A 522 -5.37 -16.81 20.64
CA HIS A 522 -6.47 -16.52 21.59
C HIS A 522 -7.34 -17.75 21.89
N LYS A 523 -8.08 -17.70 23.00
CA LYS A 523 -9.08 -18.73 23.32
C LYS A 523 -10.35 -18.48 22.54
N GLY A 524 -10.91 -19.53 21.95
CA GLY A 524 -12.16 -19.45 21.20
C GLY A 524 -12.68 -20.84 20.83
N GLU A 525 -13.67 -20.90 19.94
CA GLU A 525 -14.29 -22.17 19.53
C GLU A 525 -13.28 -23.16 18.92
N ALA A 526 -12.41 -22.69 18.02
CA ALA A 526 -11.34 -23.49 17.42
C ALA A 526 -10.12 -23.72 18.36
N ASN A 527 -10.03 -23.02 19.49
CA ASN A 527 -8.95 -23.14 20.48
C ASN A 527 -9.48 -23.06 21.93
N PRO A 528 -10.32 -24.02 22.37
CA PRO A 528 -11.11 -23.89 23.59
C PRO A 528 -10.26 -23.92 24.88
N ASP A 529 -9.12 -24.61 24.86
CA ASP A 529 -8.20 -24.66 26.00
C ASP A 529 -7.07 -23.61 25.93
N GLY A 530 -6.93 -22.92 24.80
CA GLY A 530 -5.89 -21.92 24.56
C GLY A 530 -4.52 -22.53 24.30
N SER A 531 -4.44 -23.79 23.86
CA SER A 531 -3.18 -24.49 23.62
C SER A 531 -2.62 -24.34 22.20
N LEU A 532 -3.44 -23.91 21.23
CA LEU A 532 -2.98 -23.65 19.87
C LEU A 532 -2.15 -22.37 19.79
N THR A 533 -1.30 -22.30 18.78
CA THR A 533 -0.39 -21.19 18.50
C THR A 533 -0.56 -20.66 17.08
N HIS A 534 0.01 -19.49 16.80
CA HIS A 534 0.10 -18.89 15.46
C HIS A 534 0.98 -19.68 14.47
N ALA A 535 1.47 -20.87 14.86
CA ALA A 535 2.15 -21.80 13.96
C ALA A 535 1.27 -22.23 12.77
N ILE A 536 -0.05 -22.13 12.94
CA ILE A 536 -1.07 -22.38 11.93
C ILE A 536 -2.04 -21.19 11.89
N HIS A 537 -2.86 -21.10 10.84
CA HIS A 537 -4.00 -20.20 10.85
C HIS A 537 -5.14 -20.84 11.66
N VAL A 538 -5.29 -20.43 12.92
CA VAL A 538 -6.16 -21.13 13.90
C VAL A 538 -7.63 -21.16 13.48
N GLU A 539 -8.17 -20.05 12.96
CA GLU A 539 -9.59 -19.98 12.58
C GLU A 539 -9.95 -21.00 11.48
N LYS A 540 -9.12 -21.10 10.42
CA LYS A 540 -9.30 -22.05 9.32
C LYS A 540 -8.77 -23.44 9.63
N GLY A 541 -7.89 -23.59 10.63
CA GLY A 541 -7.27 -24.85 11.02
C GLY A 541 -6.28 -25.40 9.99
N VAL A 542 -5.53 -24.54 9.29
CA VAL A 542 -4.64 -24.92 8.19
C VAL A 542 -3.20 -24.42 8.36
N GLU A 543 -2.26 -25.16 7.78
CA GLU A 543 -0.83 -24.81 7.64
C GLU A 543 -0.57 -24.17 6.28
N LYS A 544 -1.10 -22.95 6.09
CA LYS A 544 -0.78 -22.09 4.94
C LYS A 544 -0.89 -20.62 5.34
N ILE A 545 -0.51 -19.74 4.40
CA ILE A 545 -0.94 -18.34 4.42
C ILE A 545 -2.40 -18.25 3.98
N VAL A 546 -3.16 -17.31 4.54
CA VAL A 546 -4.56 -17.06 4.20
C VAL A 546 -4.73 -15.55 4.12
N ALA A 547 -5.31 -15.04 3.02
CA ALA A 547 -5.57 -13.61 2.82
C ALA A 547 -4.36 -12.73 3.23
N ASN A 548 -3.22 -13.01 2.61
CA ASN A 548 -1.96 -12.32 2.91
C ASN A 548 -1.95 -10.93 2.26
N ASP A 549 -2.01 -9.87 3.04
CA ASP A 549 -1.90 -8.50 2.54
C ASP A 549 -0.44 -8.05 2.42
N GLY A 550 0.12 -7.34 3.41
CA GLY A 550 1.44 -6.70 3.37
C GLY A 550 2.58 -7.61 2.89
N LEU A 551 3.38 -7.09 1.95
CA LEU A 551 4.59 -7.76 1.47
C LEU A 551 5.74 -6.79 1.23
N TYR A 552 6.89 -7.12 1.80
CA TYR A 552 8.14 -6.40 1.59
C TYR A 552 9.32 -7.34 1.36
N TRP A 553 10.28 -6.95 0.53
CA TRP A 553 11.52 -7.71 0.29
C TRP A 553 12.71 -6.92 0.79
N ALA A 554 13.31 -7.38 1.88
CA ALA A 554 14.56 -6.85 2.40
C ALA A 554 15.76 -7.68 1.94
N LYS A 555 16.87 -6.99 1.67
CA LYS A 555 18.14 -7.59 1.26
C LYS A 555 19.27 -6.90 1.99
N GLY A 556 20.15 -7.73 2.55
CA GLY A 556 21.38 -7.29 3.18
C GLY A 556 22.51 -8.27 2.89
N LYS A 557 23.62 -8.09 3.59
CA LYS A 557 24.70 -9.07 3.62
C LYS A 557 24.19 -10.34 4.31
N GLY A 558 24.50 -11.49 3.73
CA GLY A 558 24.13 -12.81 4.29
C GLY A 558 22.79 -13.37 3.81
N GLY A 559 21.83 -12.57 3.35
CA GLY A 559 20.52 -13.12 3.03
C GLY A 559 19.53 -12.20 2.32
N ASN A 560 18.35 -12.74 2.07
CA ASN A 560 17.16 -12.07 1.57
C ASN A 560 15.98 -12.60 2.38
N VAL A 561 15.01 -11.75 2.68
CA VAL A 561 13.81 -12.12 3.43
C VAL A 561 12.63 -11.37 2.88
N LEU A 562 11.49 -12.06 2.82
CA LEU A 562 10.21 -11.40 2.67
C LEU A 562 9.60 -11.21 4.05
N ILE A 563 9.05 -10.03 4.30
CA ILE A 563 8.21 -9.76 5.46
C ILE A 563 6.79 -9.79 4.92
N LEU A 564 6.01 -10.77 5.39
CA LEU A 564 4.64 -11.03 4.97
C LEU A 564 3.71 -10.75 6.15
N ASP A 565 2.65 -10.02 5.87
CA ASP A 565 1.59 -9.67 6.78
C ASP A 565 0.28 -10.33 6.34
N GLU A 566 -0.52 -10.80 7.29
CA GLU A 566 -1.86 -11.33 7.03
C GLU A 566 -2.93 -10.30 7.37
N ASP A 567 -3.99 -10.32 6.55
CA ASP A 567 -5.24 -9.57 6.67
C ASP A 567 -6.41 -10.52 6.36
N SER A 568 -6.62 -11.47 7.25
CA SER A 568 -7.61 -12.54 7.07
C SER A 568 -8.89 -12.32 7.87
N GLY A 569 -8.94 -11.26 8.67
CA GLY A 569 -9.91 -11.08 9.73
C GLY A 569 -9.83 -12.15 10.81
N ASN A 570 -8.67 -12.76 11.04
CA ASN A 570 -8.45 -13.85 11.98
C ASN A 570 -8.83 -13.42 13.41
N ASP A 571 -9.94 -13.96 13.88
CA ASP A 571 -10.46 -13.79 15.24
C ASP A 571 -9.43 -14.07 16.34
N TYR A 572 -8.40 -14.88 16.04
CA TYR A 572 -7.35 -15.30 16.95
C TYR A 572 -6.08 -14.44 16.89
N GLY A 573 -6.04 -13.43 16.02
CA GLY A 573 -4.94 -12.47 15.83
C GLY A 573 -4.23 -12.66 14.49
N GLU A 574 -4.07 -11.58 13.73
CA GLU A 574 -3.33 -11.57 12.46
C GLU A 574 -1.84 -11.79 12.66
N ARG A 575 -1.17 -12.42 11.69
CA ARG A 575 0.23 -12.81 11.81
C ARG A 575 1.13 -11.90 10.97
N LYS A 576 2.26 -11.49 11.55
CA LYS A 576 3.42 -10.95 10.85
C LYS A 576 4.52 -12.01 10.78
N ILE A 577 5.03 -12.30 9.58
CA ILE A 577 5.86 -13.48 9.30
C ILE A 577 7.10 -13.08 8.49
N ALA A 578 8.29 -13.53 8.92
CA ALA A 578 9.49 -13.50 8.11
C ALA A 578 9.65 -14.79 7.29
N LEU A 579 9.95 -14.64 6.01
CA LEU A 579 10.17 -15.70 5.04
C LEU A 579 11.56 -15.55 4.41
N PRO A 580 12.62 -16.14 4.97
CA PRO A 580 13.93 -16.14 4.34
C PRO A 580 13.85 -16.80 2.95
N ILE A 581 14.42 -16.15 1.93
CA ILE A 581 14.31 -16.59 0.53
C ILE A 581 15.66 -16.77 -0.14
N LYS A 582 15.70 -17.70 -1.09
CA LYS A 582 16.84 -17.95 -1.97
C LYS A 582 16.80 -17.02 -3.18
N ARG A 583 17.94 -16.86 -3.83
CA ARG A 583 18.06 -16.09 -5.09
C ARG A 583 17.14 -16.59 -6.21
N ASN A 584 16.71 -17.84 -6.20
CA ASN A 584 15.78 -18.39 -7.18
C ASN A 584 14.30 -18.19 -6.83
N MET A 585 13.99 -17.35 -5.84
CA MET A 585 12.64 -16.98 -5.41
C MET A 585 11.85 -18.17 -4.84
N GLN A 586 12.55 -19.05 -4.13
CA GLN A 586 11.94 -20.10 -3.32
C GLN A 586 12.30 -19.82 -1.85
N LEU A 587 11.52 -20.37 -0.91
CA LEU A 587 11.88 -20.31 0.50
C LEU A 587 13.27 -20.93 0.73
N ARG A 588 14.02 -20.34 1.66
CA ARG A 588 15.28 -20.88 2.15
C ARG A 588 15.01 -22.22 2.83
N ASP A 589 14.08 -22.19 3.76
CA ASP A 589 13.65 -23.32 4.57
C ASP A 589 12.31 -23.81 4.04
N GLU A 590 12.22 -25.10 3.80
CA GLU A 590 11.05 -25.69 3.15
C GLU A 590 9.82 -25.53 4.03
N ALA A 591 8.75 -24.95 3.46
CA ALA A 591 7.45 -24.74 4.10
C ALA A 591 7.51 -24.11 5.50
N THR A 592 8.51 -23.26 5.77
CA THR A 592 8.74 -22.66 7.09
C THR A 592 8.79 -21.13 6.99
N GLY A 593 8.04 -20.45 7.87
CA GLY A 593 8.16 -19.02 8.15
C GLY A 593 8.44 -18.78 9.63
N TYR A 594 8.83 -17.57 10.00
CA TYR A 594 9.20 -17.20 11.37
C TYR A 594 8.26 -16.13 11.92
N PHE A 595 7.69 -16.38 13.10
CA PHE A 595 6.70 -15.51 13.72
C PHE A 595 7.35 -14.23 14.24
N LEU A 596 7.01 -13.10 13.64
CA LEU A 596 7.47 -11.79 14.10
C LEU A 596 6.50 -11.17 15.11
N GLY A 597 5.24 -11.61 15.15
CA GLY A 597 4.24 -11.07 16.07
C GLY A 597 2.82 -11.31 15.57
N ALA A 598 1.85 -11.09 16.46
CA ALA A 598 0.43 -11.07 16.13
C ALA A 598 -0.22 -9.74 16.53
N ALA A 599 -1.42 -9.46 16.05
CA ALA A 599 -2.19 -8.29 16.47
C ALA A 599 -3.70 -8.58 16.48
N GLY A 600 -4.38 -8.06 17.51
CA GLY A 600 -5.83 -7.98 17.58
C GLY A 600 -6.58 -9.30 17.42
N GLY A 601 -7.70 -9.26 16.69
CA GLY A 601 -8.66 -10.35 16.59
C GLY A 601 -9.84 -10.15 17.55
N THR A 602 -11.04 -10.55 17.13
CA THR A 602 -12.27 -10.34 17.93
C THR A 602 -12.24 -11.04 19.29
N LEU A 603 -11.38 -12.06 19.44
CA LEU A 603 -11.16 -12.81 20.68
C LEU A 603 -9.98 -12.29 21.51
N SER A 604 -9.35 -11.18 21.12
CA SER A 604 -8.24 -10.57 21.86
C SER A 604 -8.63 -10.32 23.32
N PRO A 605 -7.94 -10.95 24.29
CA PRO A 605 -8.23 -10.73 25.70
C PRO A 605 -8.08 -9.27 26.14
N ARG A 606 -7.19 -8.53 25.48
CA ARG A 606 -6.97 -7.10 25.76
C ARG A 606 -8.17 -6.25 25.36
N TYR A 607 -8.66 -6.42 24.13
CA TYR A 607 -9.83 -5.69 23.67
C TYR A 607 -11.09 -6.07 24.46
N LEU A 608 -11.24 -7.34 24.82
CA LEU A 608 -12.32 -7.80 25.71
C LEU A 608 -12.24 -7.17 27.12
N ALA A 609 -11.04 -6.83 27.58
CA ALA A 609 -10.83 -6.11 28.84
C ALA A 609 -10.96 -4.57 28.69
N GLY A 610 -11.11 -4.06 27.47
CA GLY A 610 -11.11 -2.63 27.16
C GLY A 610 -9.72 -1.99 27.22
N ALA A 611 -8.66 -2.78 27.05
CA ALA A 611 -7.29 -2.30 27.07
C ALA A 611 -6.77 -2.02 25.66
N THR A 612 -6.16 -0.85 25.49
CA THR A 612 -5.63 -0.33 24.23
C THR A 612 -4.21 0.22 24.41
N ALA A 613 -3.46 0.43 23.33
CA ALA A 613 -2.15 1.04 23.40
C ALA A 613 -2.26 2.53 23.77
N LEU A 614 -3.13 3.27 23.07
CA LEU A 614 -3.51 4.62 23.46
C LEU A 614 -4.64 4.55 24.50
N ALA A 615 -4.33 4.84 25.77
CA ALA A 615 -5.28 4.67 26.86
C ALA A 615 -6.64 5.34 26.59
N GLY A 616 -7.73 4.58 26.77
CA GLY A 616 -9.10 5.02 26.54
C GLY A 616 -9.56 5.02 25.08
N ALA A 617 -8.74 4.54 24.13
CA ALA A 617 -9.07 4.54 22.70
C ALA A 617 -9.99 3.37 22.27
N ILE A 618 -10.48 2.53 23.20
CA ILE A 618 -11.36 1.42 22.84
C ILE A 618 -12.73 1.93 22.32
N ASP A 619 -13.13 1.48 21.12
CA ASP A 619 -14.52 1.56 20.64
C ASP A 619 -15.26 0.25 20.96
N LYS A 620 -14.81 -0.85 20.36
CA LYS A 620 -15.30 -2.22 20.59
C LYS A 620 -14.28 -3.26 20.14
N PRO A 621 -14.31 -4.49 20.68
CA PRO A 621 -13.48 -5.60 20.17
C PRO A 621 -13.72 -5.86 18.68
N GLY A 622 -12.64 -6.19 17.96
CA GLY A 622 -12.62 -6.32 16.50
C GLY A 622 -11.27 -6.82 15.99
N THR A 623 -11.10 -6.86 14.67
CA THR A 623 -9.89 -7.30 13.99
C THR A 623 -8.86 -6.17 13.88
N ASN A 624 -7.60 -6.57 13.76
CA ASN A 624 -6.46 -5.72 13.40
C ASN A 624 -5.82 -6.30 12.16
N GLU A 625 -5.03 -5.53 11.43
CA GLU A 625 -4.42 -5.96 10.17
C GLU A 625 -3.00 -5.37 10.11
N TYR A 626 -2.00 -6.17 9.75
CA TYR A 626 -0.66 -5.62 9.48
C TYR A 626 -0.61 -5.23 8.00
N SER A 627 -0.08 -4.04 7.69
CA SER A 627 -0.15 -3.51 6.32
C SER A 627 1.18 -2.88 5.85
N GLY A 628 2.28 -3.61 6.05
CA GLY A 628 3.52 -3.32 5.35
C GLY A 628 4.78 -3.19 6.21
N SER A 629 5.91 -3.07 5.53
CA SER A 629 7.23 -2.88 6.14
C SER A 629 8.14 -2.06 5.23
N TRP A 630 9.12 -1.37 5.81
CA TRP A 630 10.10 -0.57 5.09
C TRP A 630 11.46 -0.65 5.77
N ASP A 631 12.52 -0.92 4.99
CA ASP A 631 13.90 -0.97 5.47
C ASP A 631 14.46 0.45 5.63
N VAL A 632 14.92 0.78 6.84
CA VAL A 632 15.52 2.08 7.17
C VAL A 632 17.03 1.97 7.43
N THR A 633 17.62 0.79 7.28
CA THR A 633 19.02 0.47 7.62
C THR A 633 20.00 1.44 6.96
N GLY A 634 19.82 1.71 5.67
CA GLY A 634 20.71 2.62 4.92
C GLY A 634 20.75 4.03 5.50
N MET A 635 19.64 4.51 6.07
CA MET A 635 19.54 5.84 6.69
C MET A 635 20.17 5.90 8.07
N VAL A 636 20.14 4.81 8.84
CA VAL A 636 20.63 4.78 10.23
C VAL A 636 22.07 4.24 10.35
N THR A 637 22.64 3.72 9.27
CA THR A 637 24.02 3.19 9.28
C THR A 637 25.04 4.32 9.37
N ARG A 638 25.99 4.18 10.30
CA ARG A 638 27.15 5.08 10.45
C ARG A 638 28.41 4.47 9.83
N LYS A 639 29.31 5.32 9.34
CA LYS A 639 30.64 4.97 8.85
C LYS A 639 31.58 4.64 10.02
N ASP A 640 32.77 4.13 9.71
CA ASP A 640 33.81 3.78 10.70
C ASP A 640 34.24 4.97 11.59
N ASP A 641 34.11 6.21 11.12
CA ASP A 641 34.42 7.43 11.88
C ASP A 641 33.26 7.92 12.76
N GLY A 642 32.13 7.22 12.74
CA GLY A 642 30.92 7.54 13.48
C GLY A 642 29.98 8.53 12.78
N SER A 643 30.33 9.07 11.60
CA SER A 643 29.43 9.93 10.85
C SER A 643 28.37 9.11 10.12
N PHE A 644 27.19 9.70 9.86
CA PHE A 644 26.25 9.12 8.91
C PHE A 644 26.74 9.26 7.46
N TYR A 645 26.15 8.47 6.56
CA TYR A 645 26.16 8.76 5.12
C TYR A 645 25.25 9.96 4.82
N SER A 646 25.69 10.88 3.98
CA SER A 646 24.89 12.06 3.61
C SER A 646 23.71 11.69 2.71
N LYS A 647 22.70 12.55 2.64
CA LYS A 647 21.56 12.44 1.72
C LYS A 647 22.03 12.29 0.27
N GLU A 648 23.10 12.99 -0.12
CA GLU A 648 23.70 12.85 -1.46
C GLU A 648 24.28 11.43 -1.67
N GLU A 649 25.01 10.89 -0.69
CA GLU A 649 25.55 9.53 -0.76
C GLU A 649 24.45 8.45 -0.77
N LEU A 650 23.29 8.71 -0.17
CA LEU A 650 22.15 7.80 -0.13
C LEU A 650 21.17 7.95 -1.31
N SER A 651 21.37 8.93 -2.19
CA SER A 651 20.52 9.16 -3.36
C SER A 651 20.61 8.03 -4.39
N GLY A 652 19.59 7.90 -5.25
CA GLY A 652 19.51 6.82 -6.23
C GLY A 652 19.56 5.44 -5.57
N SER A 653 20.59 4.65 -5.90
CA SER A 653 20.79 3.31 -5.30
C SER A 653 21.47 3.34 -3.93
N GLY A 654 22.01 4.50 -3.50
CA GLY A 654 22.92 4.62 -2.36
C GLY A 654 22.35 4.07 -1.05
N MET A 655 21.05 4.31 -0.78
CA MET A 655 20.38 3.76 0.40
C MET A 655 20.42 2.24 0.45
N GLN A 656 20.14 1.57 -0.67
CA GLN A 656 20.22 0.12 -0.74
C GLN A 656 21.66 -0.37 -0.77
N ASP A 657 22.57 0.35 -1.43
CA ASP A 657 23.99 0.00 -1.48
C ASP A 657 24.62 -0.02 -0.08
N VAL A 658 24.20 0.90 0.82
CA VAL A 658 24.61 0.90 2.23
C VAL A 658 23.94 -0.24 3.00
N ALA A 659 22.62 -0.44 2.87
CA ALA A 659 21.92 -1.55 3.53
C ALA A 659 22.52 -2.92 3.15
N ASP A 660 22.99 -3.07 1.91
CA ASP A 660 23.65 -4.26 1.38
C ASP A 660 25.00 -4.59 2.07
N LEU A 661 25.64 -3.62 2.73
CA LEU A 661 26.87 -3.82 3.50
C LEU A 661 26.59 -4.39 4.90
N VAL A 662 25.42 -4.08 5.45
CA VAL A 662 24.97 -4.50 6.77
C VAL A 662 24.43 -5.92 6.71
N HIS A 663 24.70 -6.73 7.73
CA HIS A 663 24.12 -8.06 7.80
C HIS A 663 22.60 -7.95 7.93
N ILE A 664 21.87 -8.81 7.21
CA ILE A 664 20.39 -8.77 7.20
C ILE A 664 19.77 -8.97 8.59
N GLU A 665 20.51 -9.58 9.53
CA GLU A 665 20.13 -9.74 10.94
C GLU A 665 20.32 -8.48 11.78
N ASP A 666 21.09 -7.49 11.29
CA ASP A 666 21.34 -6.19 11.92
C ASP A 666 20.56 -5.06 11.22
N HIS A 667 19.57 -5.42 10.40
CA HIS A 667 18.72 -4.45 9.70
C HIS A 667 17.64 -3.90 10.64
N THR A 668 17.32 -2.62 10.43
CA THR A 668 16.25 -1.92 11.14
C THR A 668 15.12 -1.58 10.17
N TYR A 669 13.89 -1.76 10.61
CA TYR A 669 12.68 -1.57 9.80
C TYR A 669 11.69 -0.66 10.50
N ILE A 670 10.78 -0.08 9.71
CA ILE A 670 9.52 0.46 10.20
C ILE A 670 8.34 -0.35 9.65
N GLY A 671 7.28 -0.46 10.43
CA GLY A 671 6.06 -1.19 10.11
C GLY A 671 4.82 -0.44 10.59
N VAL A 672 3.67 -0.89 10.12
CA VAL A 672 2.36 -0.37 10.51
C VAL A 672 1.41 -1.50 10.87
N VAL A 673 0.47 -1.20 11.75
CA VAL A 673 -0.66 -2.08 12.08
C VAL A 673 -1.94 -1.25 12.18
N GLN A 674 -2.94 -1.67 11.43
CA GLN A 674 -4.31 -1.20 11.52
C GLN A 674 -4.98 -1.77 12.77
N ALA A 675 -5.73 -0.94 13.51
CA ALA A 675 -6.40 -1.38 14.73
C ALA A 675 -7.77 -0.71 14.90
N ARG A 676 -8.77 -1.23 14.20
CA ARG A 676 -10.17 -0.76 14.29
C ARG A 676 -10.74 -0.68 15.71
N PRO A 677 -10.40 -1.59 16.63
CA PRO A 677 -10.86 -1.49 18.01
C PRO A 677 -10.36 -0.25 18.74
N GLU A 678 -9.24 0.33 18.32
CA GLU A 678 -8.59 1.49 18.94
C GLU A 678 -9.02 2.83 18.31
N SER A 679 -10.29 2.96 17.90
CA SER A 679 -10.82 4.17 17.21
C SER A 679 -11.67 5.10 18.09
N GLY A 680 -11.76 4.84 19.39
CA GLY A 680 -12.47 5.65 20.38
C GLY A 680 -11.57 6.71 21.05
N GLY A 681 -12.03 7.25 22.18
CA GLY A 681 -11.24 8.14 23.03
C GLY A 681 -10.65 9.32 22.27
N GLN A 682 -9.34 9.54 22.38
CA GLN A 682 -8.68 10.66 21.71
C GLN A 682 -8.77 10.59 20.18
N VAL A 683 -8.78 9.40 19.56
CA VAL A 683 -8.97 9.24 18.10
C VAL A 683 -10.29 9.86 17.66
N GLU A 684 -11.36 9.57 18.40
CA GLU A 684 -12.67 10.17 18.17
C GLU A 684 -12.67 11.68 18.45
N GLU A 685 -12.04 12.12 19.56
CA GLU A 685 -12.04 13.54 19.96
C GLU A 685 -11.39 14.46 18.93
N ILE A 686 -10.41 13.95 18.16
CA ILE A 686 -9.77 14.68 17.06
C ILE A 686 -10.51 14.54 15.72
N SER A 687 -11.66 13.85 15.70
CA SER A 687 -12.37 13.48 14.45
C SER A 687 -11.50 12.62 13.51
N GLY A 688 -10.80 11.64 14.07
CA GLY A 688 -10.29 10.49 13.34
C GLY A 688 -11.37 9.41 13.18
N ASP A 689 -11.19 8.53 12.19
CA ASP A 689 -12.15 7.50 11.80
C ASP A 689 -11.70 6.07 12.20
N ALA A 690 -10.39 5.87 12.32
CA ALA A 690 -9.75 4.58 12.54
C ALA A 690 -8.49 4.72 13.42
N GLY A 691 -8.15 3.65 14.15
CA GLY A 691 -6.96 3.54 14.99
C GLY A 691 -5.85 2.66 14.38
N GLY A 692 -4.67 2.68 14.99
CA GLY A 692 -3.51 1.93 14.52
C GLY A 692 -2.20 2.45 15.09
N GLN A 693 -1.08 1.85 14.69
CA GLN A 693 0.25 2.23 15.19
C GLN A 693 1.32 2.11 14.10
N VAL A 694 2.21 3.10 14.07
CA VAL A 694 3.48 3.06 13.35
C VAL A 694 4.57 2.66 14.33
N PHE A 695 5.42 1.70 13.98
CA PHE A 695 6.44 1.17 14.87
C PHE A 695 7.77 0.95 14.14
N MET A 696 8.86 0.98 14.90
CA MET A 696 10.18 0.51 14.49
C MET A 696 10.38 -0.91 15.00
N PHE A 697 11.02 -1.76 14.19
CA PHE A 697 11.31 -3.13 14.59
C PHE A 697 12.60 -3.68 13.98
N GLU A 698 13.13 -4.71 14.63
CA GLU A 698 14.27 -5.50 14.17
C GLU A 698 13.89 -6.98 14.15
N MET A 699 14.57 -7.76 13.31
CA MET A 699 14.36 -9.21 13.22
C MET A 699 15.60 -9.96 13.71
N ASN A 700 15.42 -11.06 14.43
CA ASN A 700 16.54 -11.79 15.04
C ASN A 700 16.32 -13.31 15.08
N GLY A 701 17.40 -14.07 15.23
CA GLY A 701 17.33 -15.47 15.64
C GLY A 701 17.04 -16.52 14.56
N PHE A 702 16.94 -16.15 13.28
CA PHE A 702 16.61 -17.10 12.20
C PHE A 702 17.49 -17.03 10.93
N PHE A 703 18.57 -16.24 10.88
CA PHE A 703 19.41 -16.15 9.67
C PHE A 703 20.53 -17.18 9.55
#